data_AF-A0A255RC45-F1
#
_entry.id   AF-A0A255RC45-F1
#
_cell.length_a   1.000
_cell.length_b   1.000
_cell.length_c   1.000
_cell.angle_alpha   90.00
_cell.angle_beta   90.00
_cell.angle_gamma   90.00
#
_symmetry.space_group_name_H-M   'P 1'
#
loop_
_entity.id
_entity.type
_entity.pdbx_description
1 polymer ?
#
loop_
_entity_poly.entity_id
_entity_poly.type
_entity_poly.pdbx_seq_one_letter_code
_entity_poly.pdbx_strand_id
1 'polypeptide(L)'
;MIACCSSVTAFGDDAAHRESTFHEKLLPLLRTYCFDCHDKGSEIDLEIDSTAESVNKNRTRWMQAIAHLRLGTMPPEDGPAMDADTRTRMVSTIDELANAVNCVRNPNAGRVALRRLNRTEYRNTIRDLTGVDYKPADDFPGDDVGYGFDNIGDVLSLPPLLMEKYVDAAMDIAGEAIYAPPPPEIFEIQRTASKLIGAEKFGGSAPMVMASSGTVALQADVPFGGDYELTLTVGGDQAGDEPVKVELNFGGRSRIIDVANEQAEDIVVPLRLGRGERKIEISFLNDYYEANVADRNFHLYHVKLTGTERRRTTIDVTKLPLSHRQIVFVSPSRDVSESQAAQAIMLRFASRAFRRPATTSEVQRLVTLFEEVRQAGGLFEDAIQVAVASVLVSPHFLFKIERPREPESDGAMPLINNYELATRISYFLWSSMPDDELLAMAHEGTIRDRERLLHKIASMIRDRRSNQFVDNFASQWLQLRNLETINPDTRLFRGFDEEVRSLLWRETLTFFAGAMRDNLPVTSLLDADFTYLNEPLAKFYGIGGIEGNEFRKVSLAGTPRGGLLTHGSVLAVTSNPTRTSPVKRGKWILENLLNTPPPPPPADVPELERGQLAGTLRERLEQHRANPACATCHNMMDPLGFALENFDAVGRWRTSDGVDPIDASGAFPNGTTFNGVDELRQLLSTERKEDFIRALAEKMLIYAIGRGTEYYDKCAIDQIVDDCHAGGDRFAYLIVAIIESDPFQKQGYRE
;
A
#
# COMPACT_ATOMS: atom_id res chain seq x y z
N MET A 1 -15.16 42.01 -49.46
CA MET A 1 -14.23 41.05 -50.08
C MET A 1 -13.00 40.95 -49.21
N ILE A 2 -12.67 39.72 -48.81
CA ILE A 2 -11.35 39.20 -48.42
C ILE A 2 -10.76 39.71 -47.09
N ALA A 3 -10.88 38.88 -46.06
CA ALA A 3 -9.76 38.43 -45.21
C ALA A 3 -10.24 37.27 -44.33
N CYS A 4 -10.25 36.08 -44.92
CA CYS A 4 -10.33 34.78 -44.24
C CYS A 4 -9.04 34.03 -44.64
N CYS A 5 -8.55 33.16 -43.75
CA CYS A 5 -7.31 32.34 -43.85
C CYS A 5 -6.03 32.98 -43.32
N SER A 6 -5.72 32.74 -42.04
CA SER A 6 -4.34 32.75 -41.50
C SER A 6 -4.25 31.88 -40.23
N SER A 7 -4.67 30.61 -40.32
CA SER A 7 -4.44 29.61 -39.27
C SER A 7 -3.87 28.28 -39.80
N VAL A 8 -3.60 28.18 -41.11
CA VAL A 8 -3.09 26.95 -41.77
C VAL A 8 -1.57 26.97 -41.98
N THR A 9 -0.90 28.13 -41.88
CA THR A 9 0.51 28.28 -42.25
C THR A 9 1.48 27.59 -41.30
N ALA A 10 1.19 27.55 -39.99
CA ALA A 10 2.16 27.05 -39.03
C ALA A 10 2.16 25.52 -38.80
N PHE A 11 1.28 24.76 -39.44
CA PHE A 11 1.39 23.28 -39.54
C PHE A 11 2.29 22.86 -40.71
N GLY A 12 2.31 23.67 -41.79
CA GLY A 12 3.15 23.44 -42.96
C GLY A 12 4.64 23.62 -42.66
N ASP A 13 5.00 24.61 -41.85
CA ASP A 13 6.40 24.91 -41.52
C ASP A 13 7.05 23.84 -40.63
N ASP A 14 6.33 23.28 -39.66
CA ASP A 14 6.85 22.24 -38.74
C ASP A 14 6.96 20.87 -39.42
N ALA A 15 5.99 20.50 -40.25
CA ALA A 15 6.07 19.27 -41.06
C ALA A 15 7.17 19.35 -42.13
N ALA A 16 7.30 20.49 -42.82
CA ALA A 16 8.37 20.70 -43.79
C ALA A 16 9.76 20.72 -43.13
N HIS A 17 9.88 21.29 -41.93
CA HIS A 17 11.13 21.25 -41.17
C HIS A 17 11.52 19.84 -40.77
N ARG A 18 10.58 19.02 -40.30
CA ARG A 18 10.84 17.60 -39.98
C ARG A 18 11.23 16.80 -41.22
N GLU A 19 10.56 17.03 -42.34
CA GLU A 19 10.89 16.32 -43.59
C GLU A 19 12.29 16.71 -44.11
N SER A 20 12.64 18.00 -44.03
CA SER A 20 14.00 18.47 -44.31
C SER A 20 15.02 17.86 -43.34
N THR A 21 14.72 17.83 -42.04
CA THR A 21 15.58 17.18 -41.03
C THR A 21 15.78 15.68 -41.31
N PHE A 22 14.73 14.97 -41.72
CA PHE A 22 14.84 13.57 -42.15
C PHE A 22 15.78 13.44 -43.37
N HIS A 23 15.52 14.17 -44.45
CA HIS A 23 16.29 14.01 -45.69
C HIS A 23 17.73 14.55 -45.62
N GLU A 24 17.96 15.65 -44.92
CA GLU A 24 19.25 16.33 -44.89
C GLU A 24 20.15 15.85 -43.74
N LYS A 25 19.58 15.43 -42.60
CA LYS A 25 20.36 15.04 -41.42
C LYS A 25 20.32 13.54 -41.16
N LEU A 26 19.14 12.90 -41.17
CA LEU A 26 19.02 11.49 -40.79
C LEU A 26 19.34 10.52 -41.94
N LEU A 27 18.74 10.73 -43.12
CA LEU A 27 18.86 9.81 -44.26
C LEU A 27 20.31 9.56 -44.71
N PRO A 28 21.22 10.55 -44.73
CA PRO A 28 22.64 10.29 -45.05
C PRO A 28 23.32 9.38 -44.02
N LEU A 29 22.97 9.50 -42.74
CA LEU A 29 23.49 8.65 -41.67
C LEU A 29 22.94 7.22 -41.79
N LEU A 30 21.64 7.07 -42.05
CA LEU A 30 21.03 5.75 -42.26
C LEU A 30 21.66 5.00 -43.45
N ARG A 31 21.90 5.69 -44.56
CA ARG A 31 22.60 5.12 -45.72
C ARG A 31 24.02 4.67 -45.41
N THR A 32 24.71 5.38 -44.52
CA THR A 32 26.11 5.09 -44.18
C THR A 32 26.21 3.96 -43.16
N TYR A 33 25.28 3.90 -42.20
CA TYR A 33 25.44 3.11 -40.98
C TYR A 33 24.39 2.01 -40.78
N CYS A 34 23.27 2.04 -41.52
CA CYS A 34 22.14 1.14 -41.27
C CYS A 34 21.71 0.35 -42.51
N PHE A 35 21.59 0.98 -43.67
CA PHE A 35 20.95 0.36 -44.85
C PHE A 35 21.76 -0.79 -45.46
N ASP A 36 23.03 -0.96 -45.16
CA ASP A 36 23.78 -2.15 -45.59
C ASP A 36 23.23 -3.44 -44.97
N CYS A 37 22.53 -3.36 -43.82
CA CYS A 37 21.94 -4.52 -43.12
C CYS A 37 20.42 -4.41 -42.89
N HIS A 38 19.86 -3.19 -42.96
CA HIS A 38 18.46 -2.87 -42.69
C HIS A 38 17.72 -2.36 -43.92
N ASP A 39 18.03 -2.92 -45.09
CA ASP A 39 17.41 -2.60 -46.37
C ASP A 39 16.08 -3.34 -46.57
N LYS A 40 15.50 -3.10 -47.75
CA LYS A 40 14.28 -3.75 -48.21
C LYS A 40 14.41 -5.27 -48.27
N GLY A 41 13.66 -5.96 -47.40
CA GLY A 41 13.60 -7.42 -47.32
C GLY A 41 14.39 -8.04 -46.17
N SER A 42 15.08 -7.21 -45.38
CA SER A 42 15.63 -7.60 -44.08
C SER A 42 14.54 -7.83 -43.02
N GLU A 43 14.89 -8.50 -41.92
CA GLU A 43 13.96 -8.76 -40.80
C GLU A 43 13.47 -7.45 -40.15
N ILE A 44 14.36 -6.44 -40.08
CA ILE A 44 14.04 -5.09 -39.66
C ILE A 44 14.38 -4.13 -40.81
N ASP A 45 13.39 -3.91 -41.68
CA ASP A 45 13.46 -2.96 -42.80
C ASP A 45 13.24 -1.53 -42.29
N LEU A 46 14.27 -0.68 -42.41
CA LEU A 46 14.21 0.74 -42.08
C LEU A 46 13.99 1.62 -43.33
N GLU A 47 14.15 1.09 -44.53
CA GLU A 47 13.95 1.84 -45.78
C GLU A 47 12.46 2.11 -46.07
N ILE A 48 11.56 1.30 -45.53
CA ILE A 48 10.11 1.57 -45.59
C ILE A 48 9.72 2.89 -44.90
N ASP A 49 10.52 3.34 -43.93
CA ASP A 49 10.31 4.58 -43.20
C ASP A 49 11.06 5.73 -43.89
N SER A 50 10.61 6.04 -45.11
CA SER A 50 11.28 6.97 -46.04
C SER A 50 10.92 8.45 -45.87
N THR A 51 10.10 8.79 -44.87
CA THR A 51 9.67 10.16 -44.55
C THR A 51 9.63 10.39 -43.04
N ALA A 52 9.68 11.65 -42.59
CA ALA A 52 9.56 11.96 -41.17
C ALA A 52 8.23 11.48 -40.56
N GLU A 53 7.15 11.50 -41.35
CA GLU A 53 5.83 11.00 -40.93
C GLU A 53 5.85 9.47 -40.70
N SER A 54 6.50 8.71 -41.59
CA SER A 54 6.62 7.26 -41.44
C SER A 54 7.46 6.87 -40.22
N VAL A 55 8.56 7.58 -39.97
CA VAL A 55 9.40 7.44 -38.77
C VAL A 55 8.57 7.68 -37.50
N ASN A 56 7.73 8.72 -37.48
CA ASN A 56 6.85 9.01 -36.35
C ASN A 56 5.73 7.96 -36.16
N LYS A 57 5.10 7.48 -37.24
CA LYS A 57 4.08 6.42 -37.18
C LYS A 57 4.65 5.11 -36.65
N ASN A 58 5.89 4.78 -37.02
CA ASN A 58 6.59 3.58 -36.59
C ASN A 58 7.52 3.83 -35.39
N ARG A 59 7.15 4.78 -34.50
CA ARG A 59 7.97 5.23 -33.36
C ARG A 59 8.59 4.10 -32.55
N THR A 60 7.84 3.02 -32.28
CA THR A 60 8.30 1.91 -31.45
C THR A 60 9.57 1.27 -32.01
N ARG A 61 9.63 1.09 -33.33
CA ARG A 61 10.82 0.56 -34.02
C ARG A 61 12.00 1.52 -33.92
N TRP A 62 11.76 2.81 -34.13
CA TRP A 62 12.81 3.83 -34.06
C TRP A 62 13.34 4.06 -32.64
N MET A 63 12.49 3.87 -31.62
CA MET A 63 12.91 3.86 -30.23
C MET A 63 13.81 2.66 -29.89
N GLN A 64 13.54 1.49 -30.47
CA GLN A 64 14.46 0.35 -30.38
C GLN A 64 15.80 0.67 -31.06
N ALA A 65 15.79 1.32 -32.23
CA ALA A 65 17.01 1.76 -32.90
C ALA A 65 17.81 2.77 -32.05
N ILE A 66 17.15 3.75 -31.42
CA ILE A 66 17.80 4.66 -30.45
C ILE A 66 18.44 3.89 -29.31
N ALA A 67 17.77 2.88 -28.75
CA ALA A 67 18.33 2.07 -27.67
C ALA A 67 19.62 1.37 -28.14
N HIS A 68 19.62 0.73 -29.31
CA HIS A 68 20.81 0.09 -29.87
C HIS A 68 21.95 1.08 -30.17
N LEU A 69 21.64 2.28 -30.66
CA LEU A 69 22.63 3.34 -30.88
C LEU A 69 23.22 3.84 -29.56
N ARG A 70 22.39 4.11 -28.53
CA ARG A 70 22.86 4.53 -27.19
C ARG A 70 23.72 3.46 -26.53
N LEU A 71 23.33 2.20 -26.68
CA LEU A 71 24.13 1.06 -26.21
C LEU A 71 25.39 0.86 -27.05
N GLY A 72 25.43 1.38 -28.27
CA GLY A 72 26.57 1.20 -29.17
C GLY A 72 26.69 -0.17 -29.79
N THR A 73 25.63 -0.97 -29.74
CA THR A 73 25.55 -2.26 -30.41
C THR A 73 25.35 -2.12 -31.92
N MET A 74 25.01 -0.91 -32.37
CA MET A 74 24.88 -0.55 -33.79
C MET A 74 25.72 0.68 -34.10
N PRO A 75 26.43 0.71 -35.25
CA PRO A 75 26.66 -0.41 -36.18
C PRO A 75 27.43 -1.58 -35.53
N PRO A 76 27.31 -2.82 -36.04
CA PRO A 76 28.05 -3.97 -35.49
C PRO A 76 29.56 -3.82 -35.71
N GLU A 77 30.38 -4.67 -35.07
CA GLU A 77 31.85 -4.59 -35.13
C GLU A 77 32.43 -4.70 -36.55
N ASP A 78 31.78 -5.46 -37.43
CA ASP A 78 32.13 -5.61 -38.84
C ASP A 78 31.54 -4.49 -39.74
N GLY A 79 30.74 -3.61 -39.15
CA GLY A 79 30.13 -2.46 -39.80
C GLY A 79 31.03 -1.21 -39.82
N PRO A 80 30.57 -0.14 -40.47
CA PRO A 80 31.29 1.13 -40.51
C PRO A 80 31.39 1.76 -39.12
N ALA A 81 32.61 2.14 -38.73
CA ALA A 81 32.87 2.76 -37.44
C ALA A 81 32.12 4.10 -37.30
N MET A 82 31.34 4.24 -36.22
CA MET A 82 30.60 5.46 -35.89
C MET A 82 31.17 6.10 -34.62
N ASP A 83 31.71 7.31 -34.76
CA ASP A 83 32.22 8.10 -33.63
C ASP A 83 31.10 8.58 -32.68
N ALA A 84 31.47 8.92 -31.45
CA ALA A 84 30.52 9.25 -30.38
C ALA A 84 29.67 10.51 -30.67
N ASP A 85 30.24 11.50 -31.35
CA ASP A 85 29.57 12.76 -31.68
C ASP A 85 28.55 12.54 -32.81
N THR A 86 28.92 11.77 -33.84
CA THR A 86 27.99 11.33 -34.89
C THR A 86 26.85 10.49 -34.33
N ARG A 87 27.14 9.55 -33.42
CA ARG A 87 26.13 8.74 -32.75
C ARG A 87 25.15 9.57 -31.94
N THR A 88 25.66 10.53 -31.16
CA THR A 88 24.84 11.44 -30.36
C THR A 88 23.93 12.28 -31.25
N ARG A 89 24.45 12.82 -32.36
CA ARG A 89 23.64 13.52 -33.37
C ARG A 89 22.56 12.63 -33.97
N MET A 90 22.91 11.40 -34.33
CA MET A 90 21.97 10.44 -34.93
C MET A 90 20.84 10.10 -33.96
N VAL A 91 21.17 9.78 -32.71
CA VAL A 91 20.20 9.53 -31.63
C VAL A 91 19.29 10.74 -31.44
N SER A 92 19.86 11.94 -31.34
CA SER A 92 19.08 13.18 -31.16
C SER A 92 18.15 13.44 -32.34
N THR A 93 18.58 13.16 -33.57
CA THR A 93 17.79 13.40 -34.77
C THR A 93 16.67 12.37 -34.92
N ILE A 94 16.94 11.09 -34.63
CA ILE A 94 15.90 10.06 -34.62
C ILE A 94 14.88 10.39 -33.53
N ASP A 95 15.32 10.80 -32.34
CA ASP A 95 14.43 11.16 -31.24
C ASP A 95 13.56 12.38 -31.60
N GLU A 96 14.14 13.41 -32.23
CA GLU A 96 13.42 14.58 -32.74
C GLU A 96 12.31 14.20 -33.74
N LEU A 97 12.56 13.22 -34.62
CA LEU A 97 11.62 12.82 -35.67
C LEU A 97 10.58 11.80 -35.15
N ALA A 98 11.03 10.73 -34.51
CA ALA A 98 10.20 9.63 -34.01
C ALA A 98 9.31 10.05 -32.83
N ASN A 99 9.84 10.93 -31.97
CA ASN A 99 9.12 11.52 -30.84
C ASN A 99 8.83 13.01 -31.08
N ALA A 100 8.60 13.41 -32.33
CA ALA A 100 8.09 14.75 -32.65
C ALA A 100 6.73 14.97 -31.97
N VAL A 101 6.75 15.41 -30.73
CA VAL A 101 5.59 15.87 -29.97
C VAL A 101 5.70 17.38 -29.95
N ASN A 102 4.69 18.06 -30.50
CA ASN A 102 4.65 19.51 -30.41
C ASN A 102 4.26 19.89 -28.97
N CYS A 103 5.25 19.99 -28.08
CA CYS A 103 5.08 20.26 -26.66
C CYS A 103 4.28 21.54 -26.36
N VAL A 104 4.28 22.49 -27.31
CA VAL A 104 3.61 23.80 -27.16
C VAL A 104 2.16 23.76 -27.66
N ARG A 105 1.88 23.02 -28.74
CA ARG A 105 0.55 23.01 -29.40
C ARG A 105 -0.29 21.78 -29.09
N ASN A 106 0.31 20.69 -28.63
CA ASN A 106 -0.40 19.46 -28.30
C ASN A 106 0.03 18.89 -26.93
N PRO A 107 -0.10 19.65 -25.83
CA PRO A 107 0.17 19.12 -24.50
C PRO A 107 -0.78 17.97 -24.19
N ASN A 108 -0.26 16.86 -23.68
CA ASN A 108 -1.04 15.69 -23.28
C ASN A 108 -0.61 15.29 -21.87
N ALA A 109 -1.56 15.29 -20.93
CA ALA A 109 -1.30 14.92 -19.54
C ALA A 109 -1.49 13.41 -19.29
N GLY A 110 -1.98 12.69 -20.31
CA GLY A 110 -2.34 11.29 -20.26
C GLY A 110 -3.68 11.02 -19.59
N ARG A 111 -4.17 9.79 -19.79
CA ARG A 111 -5.35 9.29 -19.08
C ARG A 111 -4.93 8.74 -17.74
N VAL A 112 -5.64 9.09 -16.69
CA VAL A 112 -5.47 8.45 -15.37
C VAL A 112 -6.57 7.42 -15.19
N ALA A 113 -6.19 6.15 -15.11
CA ALA A 113 -7.12 5.09 -14.78
C ALA A 113 -7.64 5.24 -13.36
N LEU A 114 -8.88 4.81 -13.12
CA LEU A 114 -9.46 4.78 -11.78
C LEU A 114 -8.60 3.88 -10.89
N ARG A 115 -7.90 4.47 -9.93
CA ARG A 115 -6.90 3.78 -9.11
C ARG A 115 -7.42 3.53 -7.70
N ARG A 116 -7.55 2.26 -7.31
CA ARG A 116 -7.79 1.90 -5.90
C ARG A 116 -6.54 2.11 -5.05
N LEU A 117 -6.72 2.21 -3.74
CA LEU A 117 -5.62 2.11 -2.80
C LEU A 117 -5.03 0.69 -2.90
N ASN A 118 -3.70 0.60 -3.05
CA ASN A 118 -3.01 -0.67 -2.87
C ASN A 118 -2.94 -1.04 -1.38
N ARG A 119 -2.47 -2.24 -1.05
CA ARG A 119 -2.43 -2.76 0.34
C ARG A 119 -1.73 -1.80 1.30
N THR A 120 -0.57 -1.27 0.90
CA THR A 120 0.21 -0.35 1.72
C THR A 120 -0.50 0.99 1.90
N GLU A 121 -1.02 1.56 0.82
CA GLU A 121 -1.79 2.80 0.81
C GLU A 121 -3.04 2.70 1.68
N TYR A 122 -3.77 1.58 1.61
CA TYR A 122 -4.93 1.31 2.45
C TYR A 122 -4.55 1.28 3.93
N ARG A 123 -3.55 0.47 4.31
CA ARG A 123 -3.07 0.35 5.70
C ARG A 123 -2.64 1.69 6.27
N ASN A 124 -1.83 2.44 5.52
CA ASN A 124 -1.33 3.75 5.95
C ASN A 124 -2.48 4.75 6.13
N THR A 125 -3.43 4.75 5.19
CA THR A 125 -4.59 5.64 5.25
C THR A 125 -5.49 5.32 6.44
N ILE A 126 -5.74 4.03 6.72
CA ILE A 126 -6.49 3.62 7.92
C ILE A 126 -5.79 4.10 9.19
N ARG A 127 -4.49 3.83 9.33
CA ARG A 127 -3.70 4.28 10.49
C ARG A 127 -3.80 5.79 10.70
N ASP A 128 -3.65 6.57 9.64
CA ASP A 128 -3.67 8.03 9.74
C ASP A 128 -5.10 8.59 9.92
N LEU A 129 -6.14 7.84 9.54
CA LEU A 129 -7.56 8.22 9.64
C LEU A 129 -8.17 7.84 11.00
N THR A 130 -7.82 6.67 11.54
CA THR A 130 -8.46 6.08 12.73
C THR A 130 -7.52 5.96 13.93
N GLY A 131 -6.20 6.07 13.71
CA GLY A 131 -5.18 5.82 14.73
C GLY A 131 -4.93 4.33 15.00
N VAL A 132 -5.59 3.42 14.29
CA VAL A 132 -5.44 1.97 14.46
C VAL A 132 -4.41 1.44 13.46
N ASP A 133 -3.37 0.76 13.95
CA ASP A 133 -2.40 0.04 13.12
C ASP A 133 -2.92 -1.37 12.78
N TYR A 134 -4.08 -1.41 12.13
CA TYR A 134 -4.76 -2.63 11.73
C TYR A 134 -4.04 -3.22 10.50
N LYS A 135 -3.74 -4.53 10.51
CA LYS A 135 -3.01 -5.24 9.45
C LYS A 135 -3.87 -6.21 8.60
N PRO A 136 -5.07 -5.84 8.15
CA PRO A 136 -5.92 -6.71 7.32
C PRO A 136 -5.36 -6.83 5.91
N ALA A 137 -4.55 -5.84 5.51
CA ALA A 137 -3.88 -5.82 4.24
C ALA A 137 -2.98 -7.04 4.10
N ASP A 138 -2.56 -7.71 5.18
CA ASP A 138 -1.80 -8.96 5.12
C ASP A 138 -2.64 -10.11 4.53
N ASP A 139 -3.96 -10.10 4.75
CA ASP A 139 -4.93 -11.11 4.27
C ASP A 139 -5.58 -10.77 2.92
N PHE A 140 -5.32 -9.59 2.37
CA PHE A 140 -5.79 -9.23 1.03
C PHE A 140 -5.04 -10.04 -0.04
N PRO A 141 -5.63 -10.29 -1.22
CA PRO A 141 -4.88 -10.74 -2.38
C PRO A 141 -3.69 -9.80 -2.68
N GLY A 142 -2.62 -10.33 -3.29
CA GLY A 142 -1.49 -9.51 -3.75
C GLY A 142 -1.94 -8.44 -4.75
N ASP A 143 -1.27 -7.29 -4.75
CA ASP A 143 -1.47 -6.27 -5.78
C ASP A 143 -0.63 -6.61 -7.01
N ASP A 144 -1.21 -6.48 -8.19
CA ASP A 144 -0.50 -6.65 -9.46
C ASP A 144 0.52 -5.52 -9.66
N VAL A 145 1.66 -5.86 -10.27
CA VAL A 145 2.76 -4.91 -10.54
C VAL A 145 2.75 -4.54 -12.02
N GLY A 146 2.63 -3.24 -12.30
CA GLY A 146 2.75 -2.66 -13.65
C GLY A 146 3.93 -1.71 -13.70
N TYR A 147 4.69 -1.69 -14.81
CA TYR A 147 5.83 -0.76 -14.98
C TYR A 147 6.85 -0.76 -13.80
N GLY A 148 6.91 -1.84 -13.02
CA GLY A 148 7.76 -1.99 -11.84
C GLY A 148 7.14 -1.53 -10.51
N PHE A 149 5.88 -1.08 -10.47
CA PHE A 149 5.22 -0.60 -9.25
C PHE A 149 3.83 -1.21 -9.03
N ASP A 150 3.47 -1.38 -7.76
CA ASP A 150 2.19 -1.91 -7.26
C ASP A 150 1.11 -0.81 -7.04
N ASN A 151 1.38 0.43 -7.44
CA ASN A 151 0.45 1.55 -7.33
C ASN A 151 -0.07 2.04 -8.70
N ILE A 152 0.00 1.17 -9.71
CA ILE A 152 -0.40 1.45 -11.09
C ILE A 152 -1.88 1.15 -11.31
N GLY A 153 -2.64 2.18 -11.72
CA GLY A 153 -4.10 2.06 -11.90
C GLY A 153 -4.52 1.01 -12.93
N ASP A 154 -3.75 0.84 -14.00
CA ASP A 154 -4.09 -0.05 -15.13
C ASP A 154 -4.13 -1.54 -14.77
N VAL A 155 -3.45 -1.94 -13.68
CA VAL A 155 -3.37 -3.34 -13.23
C VAL A 155 -4.06 -3.56 -11.88
N LEU A 156 -4.47 -2.49 -11.18
CA LEU A 156 -5.14 -2.60 -9.87
C LEU A 156 -6.64 -2.90 -10.00
N SER A 157 -6.96 -4.13 -10.39
CA SER A 157 -8.33 -4.63 -10.44
C SER A 157 -8.94 -4.79 -9.03
N LEU A 158 -10.28 -4.86 -8.96
CA LEU A 158 -11.04 -5.16 -7.73
C LEU A 158 -11.78 -6.50 -7.88
N PRO A 159 -11.14 -7.64 -7.54
CA PRO A 159 -11.81 -8.94 -7.52
C PRO A 159 -12.94 -8.98 -6.48
N PRO A 160 -14.01 -9.78 -6.69
CA PRO A 160 -15.10 -9.94 -5.71
C PRO A 160 -14.61 -10.32 -4.31
N LEU A 161 -13.63 -11.24 -4.23
CA LEU A 161 -13.01 -11.65 -2.96
C LEU A 161 -12.38 -10.46 -2.21
N LEU A 162 -11.72 -9.54 -2.92
CA LEU A 162 -11.12 -8.36 -2.29
C LEU A 162 -12.21 -7.42 -1.76
N MET A 163 -13.37 -7.32 -2.43
CA MET A 163 -14.49 -6.53 -1.93
C MET A 163 -15.07 -7.10 -0.63
N GLU A 164 -15.21 -8.42 -0.51
CA GLU A 164 -15.61 -9.08 0.74
C GLU A 164 -14.62 -8.77 1.86
N LYS A 165 -13.31 -8.88 1.58
CA LYS A 165 -12.25 -8.53 2.53
C LYS A 165 -12.27 -7.07 2.98
N TYR A 166 -12.66 -6.13 2.11
CA TYR A 166 -12.84 -4.74 2.52
C TYR A 166 -13.98 -4.54 3.49
N VAL A 167 -15.08 -5.30 3.34
CA VAL A 167 -16.23 -5.22 4.27
C VAL A 167 -15.83 -5.77 5.65
N ASP A 168 -15.20 -6.94 5.68
CA ASP A 168 -14.71 -7.54 6.93
C ASP A 168 -13.74 -6.58 7.64
N ALA A 169 -12.73 -6.09 6.90
CA ALA A 169 -11.75 -5.14 7.41
C ALA A 169 -12.41 -3.86 7.94
N ALA A 170 -13.40 -3.31 7.23
CA ALA A 170 -14.08 -2.08 7.65
C ALA A 170 -14.84 -2.26 8.98
N MET A 171 -15.48 -3.40 9.19
CA MET A 171 -16.18 -3.72 10.45
C MET A 171 -15.19 -3.88 11.60
N ASP A 172 -14.11 -4.62 11.39
CA ASP A 172 -13.06 -4.84 12.39
C ASP A 172 -12.38 -3.52 12.79
N ILE A 173 -12.01 -2.68 11.80
CA ILE A 173 -11.41 -1.36 12.04
C ILE A 173 -12.34 -0.49 12.86
N ALA A 174 -13.64 -0.45 12.51
CA ALA A 174 -14.61 0.36 13.23
C ALA A 174 -14.75 -0.12 14.67
N GLY A 175 -14.82 -1.44 14.89
CA GLY A 175 -14.88 -2.06 16.21
C GLY A 175 -13.66 -1.79 17.08
N GLU A 176 -12.45 -1.85 16.50
CA GLU A 176 -11.20 -1.56 17.21
C GLU A 176 -11.02 -0.05 17.46
N ALA A 177 -11.40 0.79 16.49
CA ALA A 177 -11.22 2.23 16.58
C ALA A 177 -12.20 2.88 17.55
N ILE A 178 -13.45 2.42 17.60
CA ILE A 178 -14.52 3.02 18.41
C ILE A 178 -14.91 2.02 19.48
N TYR A 179 -14.50 2.28 20.72
CA TYR A 179 -14.98 1.48 21.85
C TYR A 179 -16.50 1.56 21.99
N ALA A 180 -17.18 0.42 21.82
CA ALA A 180 -18.57 0.22 22.20
C ALA A 180 -18.65 -0.62 23.50
N PRO A 181 -19.42 -0.20 24.51
CA PRO A 181 -19.66 -1.01 25.70
C PRO A 181 -20.20 -2.39 25.35
N PRO A 182 -19.76 -3.45 26.05
CA PRO A 182 -20.29 -4.80 25.83
C PRO A 182 -21.81 -4.85 26.02
N PRO A 183 -22.48 -5.85 25.42
CA PRO A 183 -23.89 -6.09 25.68
C PRO A 183 -24.11 -6.39 27.17
N PRO A 184 -25.28 -6.04 27.75
CA PRO A 184 -25.57 -6.34 29.15
C PRO A 184 -25.51 -7.84 29.40
N GLU A 185 -24.94 -8.25 30.53
CA GLU A 185 -24.92 -9.66 30.93
C GLU A 185 -26.36 -10.14 31.20
N ILE A 186 -26.73 -11.29 30.63
CA ILE A 186 -28.01 -11.97 30.89
C ILE A 186 -27.72 -13.16 31.80
N PHE A 187 -28.40 -13.21 32.93
CA PHE A 187 -28.36 -14.33 33.86
C PHE A 187 -29.68 -15.11 33.76
N GLU A 188 -29.61 -16.41 33.51
CA GLU A 188 -30.77 -17.29 33.55
C GLU A 188 -30.45 -18.58 34.30
N ILE A 189 -31.28 -18.93 35.26
CA ILE A 189 -31.25 -20.23 35.94
C ILE A 189 -32.65 -20.82 36.01
N GLN A 190 -32.82 -22.02 35.48
CA GLN A 190 -34.04 -22.80 35.64
C GLN A 190 -33.75 -24.08 36.42
N ARG A 191 -34.63 -24.40 37.37
CA ARG A 191 -34.57 -25.62 38.18
C ARG A 191 -35.94 -26.26 38.24
N THR A 192 -35.97 -27.58 38.08
CA THR A 192 -37.13 -28.39 38.43
C THR A 192 -37.33 -28.35 39.94
N ALA A 193 -38.58 -28.42 40.40
CA ALA A 193 -38.92 -28.37 41.82
C ALA A 193 -38.15 -29.40 42.66
N SER A 194 -37.93 -30.61 42.14
CA SER A 194 -37.13 -31.66 42.78
C SER A 194 -35.67 -31.31 43.07
N LYS A 195 -35.12 -30.28 42.40
CA LYS A 195 -33.74 -29.81 42.59
C LYS A 195 -33.64 -28.60 43.53
N LEU A 196 -34.75 -28.16 44.12
CA LEU A 196 -34.75 -27.07 45.10
C LEU A 196 -34.30 -27.60 46.46
N ILE A 197 -33.74 -26.72 47.28
CA ILE A 197 -33.30 -27.07 48.64
C ILE A 197 -34.54 -27.29 49.50
N GLY A 198 -34.62 -28.44 50.16
CA GLY A 198 -35.78 -28.83 50.97
C GLY A 198 -36.81 -29.69 50.22
N ALA A 199 -36.64 -29.89 48.89
CA ALA A 199 -37.56 -30.65 48.07
C ALA A 199 -37.61 -32.16 48.45
N GLU A 200 -36.55 -32.68 49.06
CA GLU A 200 -36.46 -34.07 49.54
C GLU A 200 -37.55 -34.40 50.58
N LYS A 201 -38.06 -33.39 51.30
CA LYS A 201 -39.15 -33.54 52.27
C LYS A 201 -40.51 -33.79 51.62
N PHE A 202 -40.62 -33.54 50.31
CA PHE A 202 -41.84 -33.64 49.52
C PHE A 202 -41.71 -34.68 48.40
N GLY A 203 -40.89 -35.71 48.61
CA GLY A 203 -40.77 -36.86 47.71
C GLY A 203 -39.88 -36.66 46.48
N GLY A 204 -39.33 -35.47 46.24
CA GLY A 204 -38.34 -35.22 45.18
C GLY A 204 -38.83 -35.46 43.75
N SER A 205 -40.14 -35.43 43.51
CA SER A 205 -40.75 -35.57 42.18
C SER A 205 -41.00 -34.22 41.48
N ALA A 206 -41.39 -34.26 40.20
CA ALA A 206 -41.84 -33.10 39.44
C ALA A 206 -43.15 -33.47 38.70
N PRO A 207 -44.30 -32.82 38.99
CA PRO A 207 -44.46 -31.78 40.01
C PRO A 207 -44.11 -32.27 41.40
N MET A 208 -43.59 -31.36 42.20
CA MET A 208 -43.46 -31.54 43.63
C MET A 208 -44.77 -31.10 44.26
N VAL A 209 -45.41 -32.00 45.01
CA VAL A 209 -46.69 -31.75 45.66
C VAL A 209 -46.44 -31.54 47.15
N MET A 210 -46.75 -30.33 47.66
CA MET A 210 -46.74 -30.04 49.09
C MET A 210 -48.16 -30.20 49.63
N ALA A 211 -48.40 -31.33 50.31
CA ALA A 211 -49.68 -31.65 50.95
C ALA A 211 -49.81 -31.11 52.39
N SER A 212 -48.85 -30.30 52.82
CA SER A 212 -48.91 -29.55 54.07
C SER A 212 -47.98 -28.34 53.98
N SER A 213 -48.15 -27.38 54.87
CA SER A 213 -47.31 -26.17 54.90
C SER A 213 -45.83 -26.51 54.95
N GLY A 214 -45.06 -25.87 54.08
CA GLY A 214 -43.66 -26.22 53.89
C GLY A 214 -42.93 -25.23 53.01
N THR A 215 -41.60 -25.25 53.07
CA THR A 215 -40.73 -24.30 52.37
C THR A 215 -39.68 -25.05 51.56
N VAL A 216 -39.51 -24.63 50.31
CA VAL A 216 -38.34 -24.97 49.49
C VAL A 216 -37.62 -23.69 49.09
N ALA A 217 -36.36 -23.80 48.67
CA ALA A 217 -35.59 -22.65 48.27
C ALA A 217 -34.82 -22.85 46.96
N LEU A 218 -34.84 -21.82 46.12
CA LEU A 218 -33.88 -21.63 45.05
C LEU A 218 -32.66 -20.90 45.60
N GLN A 219 -31.49 -21.51 45.47
CA GLN A 219 -30.20 -20.86 45.72
C GLN A 219 -29.54 -20.55 44.37
N ALA A 220 -29.16 -19.30 44.17
CA ALA A 220 -28.53 -18.82 42.94
C ALA A 220 -27.38 -17.87 43.29
N ASP A 221 -26.23 -18.04 42.64
CA ASP A 221 -25.15 -17.06 42.69
C ASP A 221 -25.42 -16.00 41.62
N VAL A 222 -25.80 -14.81 42.06
CA VAL A 222 -26.31 -13.74 41.20
C VAL A 222 -25.12 -12.87 40.75
N PRO A 223 -24.78 -12.81 39.45
CA PRO A 223 -23.53 -12.19 38.99
C PRO A 223 -23.50 -10.66 39.10
N PHE A 224 -24.66 -10.00 39.06
CA PHE A 224 -24.78 -8.54 39.10
C PHE A 224 -25.98 -8.07 39.94
N GLY A 225 -26.00 -6.80 40.33
CA GLY A 225 -27.16 -6.20 40.99
C GLY A 225 -28.13 -5.64 39.96
N GLY A 226 -29.42 -5.96 40.07
CA GLY A 226 -30.37 -5.59 39.02
C GLY A 226 -31.83 -5.91 39.34
N ASP A 227 -32.68 -5.68 38.34
CA ASP A 227 -34.04 -6.20 38.34
C ASP A 227 -34.01 -7.62 37.74
N TYR A 228 -34.76 -8.52 38.35
CA TYR A 228 -34.87 -9.92 37.98
C TYR A 228 -36.35 -10.29 37.86
N GLU A 229 -36.65 -11.31 37.08
CA GLU A 229 -37.96 -11.93 36.98
C GLU A 229 -37.85 -13.37 37.48
N LEU A 230 -38.63 -13.72 38.50
CA LEU A 230 -38.81 -15.08 38.97
C LEU A 230 -40.12 -15.63 38.39
N THR A 231 -40.00 -16.60 37.50
CA THR A 231 -41.13 -17.35 36.97
C THR A 231 -41.29 -18.65 37.75
N LEU A 232 -42.48 -18.84 38.30
CA LEU A 232 -42.90 -20.05 39.00
C LEU A 232 -43.92 -20.77 38.13
N THR A 233 -43.62 -21.98 37.68
CA THR A 233 -44.60 -22.85 37.05
C THR A 233 -45.29 -23.65 38.14
N VAL A 234 -46.53 -23.29 38.45
CA VAL A 234 -47.26 -23.75 39.65
C VAL A 234 -48.71 -24.11 39.35
N GLY A 235 -49.30 -24.96 40.17
CA GLY A 235 -50.74 -25.20 40.23
C GLY A 235 -51.11 -25.60 41.65
N GLY A 236 -52.37 -25.96 41.89
CA GLY A 236 -52.73 -26.54 43.17
C GLY A 236 -54.13 -27.09 43.25
N ASP A 237 -54.28 -28.14 44.05
CA ASP A 237 -55.60 -28.69 44.39
C ASP A 237 -56.29 -27.68 45.33
N GLN A 238 -57.47 -27.22 44.95
CA GLN A 238 -58.20 -26.20 45.72
C GLN A 238 -59.14 -26.87 46.72
N ALA A 239 -59.15 -26.38 47.96
CA ALA A 239 -60.07 -26.83 49.01
C ALA A 239 -60.32 -25.70 50.00
N GLY A 240 -61.51 -25.64 50.62
CA GLY A 240 -61.93 -24.54 51.49
C GLY A 240 -62.25 -23.22 50.74
N ASP A 241 -62.33 -22.10 51.48
CA ASP A 241 -62.83 -20.81 50.95
C ASP A 241 -61.73 -19.90 50.34
N GLU A 242 -60.47 -20.31 50.41
CA GLU A 242 -59.33 -19.55 49.86
C GLU A 242 -58.56 -20.37 48.81
N PRO A 243 -57.91 -19.73 47.83
CA PRO A 243 -56.99 -20.43 46.93
C PRO A 243 -55.69 -20.82 47.65
N VAL A 244 -54.85 -21.65 47.02
CA VAL A 244 -53.48 -21.94 47.50
C VAL A 244 -52.69 -20.63 47.64
N LYS A 245 -52.13 -20.37 48.82
CA LYS A 245 -51.32 -19.18 49.10
C LYS A 245 -49.85 -19.55 49.26
N VAL A 246 -49.02 -18.90 48.46
CA VAL A 246 -47.57 -19.10 48.46
C VAL A 246 -46.88 -17.79 48.84
N GLU A 247 -46.02 -17.84 49.85
CA GLU A 247 -45.12 -16.74 50.18
C GLU A 247 -43.77 -16.93 49.50
N LEU A 248 -43.32 -15.88 48.82
CA LEU A 248 -41.97 -15.75 48.30
C LEU A 248 -41.17 -14.82 49.20
N ASN A 249 -40.07 -15.31 49.77
CA ASN A 249 -39.15 -14.50 50.56
C ASN A 249 -37.80 -14.41 49.86
N PHE A 250 -37.32 -13.18 49.62
CA PHE A 250 -36.09 -12.91 48.88
C PHE A 250 -35.33 -11.75 49.55
N GLY A 251 -34.52 -12.09 50.55
CA GLY A 251 -33.62 -11.14 51.22
C GLY A 251 -34.33 -10.14 52.15
N GLY A 252 -35.30 -10.61 52.95
CA GLY A 252 -35.99 -9.80 53.96
C GLY A 252 -37.21 -9.03 53.46
N ARG A 253 -37.60 -9.25 52.20
CA ARG A 253 -38.89 -8.85 51.64
C ARG A 253 -39.68 -10.10 51.33
N SER A 254 -40.97 -10.11 51.67
CA SER A 254 -41.87 -11.18 51.27
C SER A 254 -43.02 -10.68 50.41
N ARG A 255 -43.54 -11.58 49.57
CA ARG A 255 -44.72 -11.34 48.73
C ARG A 255 -45.57 -12.60 48.74
N ILE A 256 -46.85 -12.46 49.02
CA ILE A 256 -47.83 -13.55 48.95
C ILE A 256 -48.48 -13.53 47.56
N ILE A 257 -48.68 -14.73 47.02
CA ILE A 257 -49.29 -14.97 45.71
C ILE A 257 -50.39 -16.01 45.89
N ASP A 258 -51.53 -15.76 45.27
CA ASP A 258 -52.63 -16.71 45.18
C ASP A 258 -52.43 -17.58 43.92
N VAL A 259 -52.44 -18.90 44.09
CA VAL A 259 -52.38 -19.91 43.03
C VAL A 259 -53.76 -20.55 42.92
N ALA A 260 -54.61 -19.94 42.09
CA ALA A 260 -56.02 -20.32 41.97
C ALA A 260 -56.26 -21.41 40.92
N ASN A 261 -55.30 -21.63 40.01
CA ASN A 261 -55.45 -22.60 38.94
C ASN A 261 -55.00 -24.01 39.37
N GLU A 262 -55.83 -25.00 39.06
CA GLU A 262 -55.53 -26.42 39.29
C GLU A 262 -54.49 -26.94 38.29
N GLN A 263 -54.49 -26.42 37.06
CA GLN A 263 -53.48 -26.75 36.06
C GLN A 263 -52.23 -25.88 36.22
N ALA A 264 -51.10 -26.39 35.72
CA ALA A 264 -49.83 -25.67 35.75
C ALA A 264 -49.92 -24.34 34.97
N GLU A 265 -49.57 -23.25 35.63
CA GLU A 265 -49.46 -21.90 35.08
C GLU A 265 -48.16 -21.22 35.48
N ASP A 266 -47.69 -20.30 34.63
CA ASP A 266 -46.53 -19.48 34.94
C ASP A 266 -46.95 -18.19 35.64
N ILE A 267 -46.45 -18.00 36.87
CA ILE A 267 -46.56 -16.76 37.60
C ILE A 267 -45.21 -16.04 37.58
N VAL A 268 -45.18 -14.84 37.00
CA VAL A 268 -43.97 -14.00 36.91
C VAL A 268 -43.95 -12.97 38.03
N VAL A 269 -42.84 -12.95 38.77
CA VAL A 269 -42.67 -12.08 39.94
C VAL A 269 -41.42 -11.22 39.73
N PRO A 270 -41.56 -9.90 39.61
CA PRO A 270 -40.42 -9.00 39.54
C PRO A 270 -39.73 -8.92 40.92
N LEU A 271 -38.42 -9.06 40.93
CA LEU A 271 -37.54 -9.03 42.08
C LEU A 271 -36.42 -8.01 41.85
N ARG A 272 -35.81 -7.52 42.93
CA ARG A 272 -34.58 -6.74 42.87
C ARG A 272 -33.53 -7.42 43.72
N LEU A 273 -32.46 -7.91 43.08
CA LEU A 273 -31.42 -8.69 43.74
C LEU A 273 -30.08 -7.94 43.64
N GLY A 274 -29.25 -8.07 44.68
CA GLY A 274 -27.85 -7.63 44.63
C GLY A 274 -26.94 -8.77 44.20
N ARG A 275 -25.72 -8.43 43.74
CA ARG A 275 -24.68 -9.42 43.40
C ARG A 275 -24.37 -10.37 44.57
N GLY A 276 -23.97 -11.60 44.25
CA GLY A 276 -23.55 -12.67 45.16
C GLY A 276 -24.63 -13.72 45.39
N GLU A 277 -24.39 -14.61 46.33
CA GLU A 277 -25.28 -15.71 46.66
C GLU A 277 -26.63 -15.22 47.22
N ARG A 278 -27.73 -15.62 46.57
CA ARG A 278 -29.10 -15.29 46.95
C ARG A 278 -29.92 -16.55 47.14
N LYS A 279 -30.76 -16.51 48.17
CA LYS A 279 -31.74 -17.54 48.48
C LYS A 279 -33.14 -16.95 48.33
N ILE A 280 -33.98 -17.62 47.54
CA ILE A 280 -35.39 -17.30 47.35
C ILE A 280 -36.18 -18.46 47.93
N GLU A 281 -36.92 -18.21 49.00
CA GLU A 281 -37.75 -19.21 49.67
C GLU A 281 -39.18 -19.15 49.13
N ILE A 282 -39.76 -20.32 48.90
CA ILE A 282 -41.11 -20.53 48.37
C ILE A 282 -41.84 -21.37 49.40
N SER A 283 -42.82 -20.76 50.09
CA SER A 283 -43.49 -21.34 51.24
C SER A 283 -44.99 -21.50 50.99
N PHE A 284 -45.53 -22.70 51.11
CA PHE A 284 -46.97 -22.96 51.11
C PHE A 284 -47.56 -22.64 52.49
N LEU A 285 -48.49 -21.67 52.56
CA LEU A 285 -48.90 -21.04 53.82
C LEU A 285 -50.20 -21.56 54.42
N ASN A 286 -51.20 -21.87 53.59
CA ASN A 286 -52.56 -22.11 54.06
C ASN A 286 -52.98 -23.55 53.81
N ASP A 287 -52.32 -24.50 54.46
CA ASP A 287 -52.76 -25.90 54.44
C ASP A 287 -54.22 -26.02 54.90
N TYR A 288 -55.01 -26.85 54.20
CA TYR A 288 -56.41 -27.14 54.52
C TYR A 288 -56.70 -28.60 54.20
N TYR A 289 -56.98 -29.38 55.24
CA TYR A 289 -57.24 -30.81 55.13
C TYR A 289 -58.54 -31.17 55.83
N GLU A 290 -59.48 -31.75 55.08
CA GLU A 290 -60.70 -32.33 55.61
C GLU A 290 -60.81 -33.79 55.13
N ALA A 291 -60.70 -34.72 56.09
CA ALA A 291 -60.56 -36.14 55.80
C ALA A 291 -61.70 -36.66 54.91
N ASN A 292 -61.33 -37.21 53.74
CA ASN A 292 -62.23 -37.75 52.70
C ASN A 292 -63.17 -36.71 52.03
N VAL A 293 -62.94 -35.42 52.24
CA VAL A 293 -63.77 -34.34 51.67
C VAL A 293 -62.94 -33.50 50.70
N ALA A 294 -61.86 -32.87 51.17
CA ALA A 294 -61.03 -32.00 50.36
C ALA A 294 -59.64 -31.81 50.97
N ASP A 295 -58.64 -31.63 50.13
CA ASP A 295 -57.24 -31.43 50.55
C ASP A 295 -56.61 -30.36 49.66
N ARG A 296 -56.03 -29.33 50.27
CA ARG A 296 -55.40 -28.22 49.55
C ARG A 296 -53.92 -28.50 49.39
N ASN A 297 -53.49 -28.76 48.16
CA ASN A 297 -52.10 -29.08 47.86
C ASN A 297 -51.48 -28.04 46.93
N PHE A 298 -50.25 -27.64 47.21
CA PHE A 298 -49.47 -26.81 46.29
C PHE A 298 -48.61 -27.66 45.36
N HIS A 299 -48.73 -27.45 44.05
CA HIS A 299 -47.93 -28.14 43.04
C HIS A 299 -46.91 -27.18 42.45
N LEU A 300 -45.62 -27.47 42.64
CA LEU A 300 -44.53 -26.70 42.02
C LEU A 300 -43.85 -27.56 40.96
N TYR A 301 -43.76 -27.05 39.74
CA TYR A 301 -43.13 -27.74 38.61
C TYR A 301 -41.71 -27.25 38.41
N HIS A 302 -41.56 -25.95 38.13
CA HIS A 302 -40.29 -25.32 37.78
C HIS A 302 -40.17 -23.93 38.40
N VAL A 303 -38.93 -23.53 38.65
CA VAL A 303 -38.57 -22.18 39.05
C VAL A 303 -37.51 -21.68 38.08
N LYS A 304 -37.77 -20.56 37.42
CA LYS A 304 -36.84 -19.86 36.53
C LYS A 304 -36.57 -18.47 37.08
N LEU A 305 -35.31 -18.08 37.17
CA LEU A 305 -34.89 -16.74 37.54
C LEU A 305 -34.07 -16.16 36.38
N THR A 306 -34.55 -15.06 35.81
CA THR A 306 -33.90 -14.33 34.73
C THR A 306 -33.53 -12.93 35.22
N GLY A 307 -32.36 -12.43 34.89
CA GLY A 307 -31.99 -11.03 35.14
C GLY A 307 -31.13 -10.48 34.03
N THR A 308 -31.26 -9.18 33.82
CA THR A 308 -30.47 -8.43 32.85
C THR A 308 -29.70 -7.35 33.59
N GLU A 309 -28.39 -7.27 33.35
CA GLU A 309 -27.55 -6.29 34.01
C GLU A 309 -28.05 -4.86 33.73
N ARG A 310 -28.26 -4.06 34.77
CA ARG A 310 -28.54 -2.64 34.60
C ARG A 310 -27.26 -1.94 34.16
N ARG A 311 -27.19 -1.63 32.87
CA ARG A 311 -26.05 -0.96 32.22
C ARG A 311 -25.58 0.26 33.03
N ARG A 312 -24.29 0.32 33.38
CA ARG A 312 -23.65 1.60 33.67
C ARG A 312 -23.50 2.35 32.35
N THR A 313 -24.34 3.35 32.14
CA THR A 313 -24.25 4.27 30.98
C THR A 313 -23.07 5.24 31.04
N THR A 314 -22.34 5.28 32.16
CA THR A 314 -21.19 6.18 32.33
C THR A 314 -19.91 5.47 31.92
N ILE A 315 -19.54 5.64 30.66
CA ILE A 315 -18.19 5.34 30.17
C ILE A 315 -17.24 6.36 30.79
N ASP A 316 -16.15 5.89 31.38
CA ASP A 316 -15.07 6.77 31.81
C ASP A 316 -14.33 7.31 30.58
N VAL A 317 -14.66 8.53 30.18
CA VAL A 317 -14.10 9.19 28.98
C VAL A 317 -12.58 9.27 29.03
N THR A 318 -11.98 9.26 30.23
CA THR A 318 -10.51 9.28 30.38
C THR A 318 -9.85 7.96 30.01
N LYS A 319 -10.60 6.86 29.98
CA LYS A 319 -10.14 5.52 29.63
C LYS A 319 -10.38 5.15 28.16
N LEU A 320 -11.02 6.02 27.40
CA LEU A 320 -11.25 5.79 25.98
C LEU A 320 -9.94 5.87 25.17
N PRO A 321 -9.72 4.96 24.21
CA PRO A 321 -8.52 4.96 23.40
C PRO A 321 -8.42 6.25 22.57
N LEU A 322 -7.20 6.58 22.13
CA LEU A 322 -6.96 7.77 21.30
C LEU A 322 -7.74 7.68 19.98
N SER A 323 -7.82 6.50 19.38
CA SER A 323 -8.62 6.22 18.19
C SER A 323 -10.09 6.64 18.37
N HIS A 324 -10.72 6.23 19.46
CA HIS A 324 -12.11 6.57 19.75
C HIS A 324 -12.26 8.09 19.86
N ARG A 325 -11.40 8.77 20.62
CA ARG A 325 -11.50 10.23 20.83
C ARG A 325 -11.20 11.04 19.57
N GLN A 326 -10.40 10.52 18.66
CA GLN A 326 -10.13 11.16 17.36
C GLN A 326 -11.35 11.12 16.45
N ILE A 327 -12.09 10.01 16.46
CA ILE A 327 -13.29 9.82 15.64
C ILE A 327 -14.50 10.47 16.33
N VAL A 328 -14.84 10.03 17.54
CA VAL A 328 -15.96 10.51 18.35
C VAL A 328 -15.51 11.69 19.22
N PHE A 329 -15.34 12.86 18.58
CA PHE A 329 -14.93 14.09 19.25
C PHE A 329 -16.09 14.89 19.86
N VAL A 330 -17.33 14.51 19.55
CA VAL A 330 -18.57 15.09 20.11
C VAL A 330 -19.50 13.95 20.48
N SER A 331 -20.11 14.03 21.67
CA SER A 331 -21.09 13.06 22.14
C SER A 331 -22.44 13.75 22.37
N PRO A 332 -23.56 13.00 22.31
CA PRO A 332 -24.87 13.54 22.62
C PRO A 332 -24.90 14.16 24.02
N SER A 333 -25.56 15.32 24.13
CA SER A 333 -25.69 16.05 25.40
C SER A 333 -27.07 16.71 25.48
N ARG A 334 -27.30 17.53 26.50
CA ARG A 334 -28.56 18.30 26.59
C ARG A 334 -28.75 19.28 25.43
N ASP A 335 -27.64 19.80 24.90
CA ASP A 335 -27.64 20.85 23.87
C ASP A 335 -27.32 20.31 22.47
N VAL A 336 -26.96 19.02 22.36
CA VAL A 336 -26.58 18.37 21.11
C VAL A 336 -27.34 17.05 20.99
N SER A 337 -28.24 16.94 20.03
CA SER A 337 -28.98 15.70 19.76
C SER A 337 -28.05 14.61 19.19
N GLU A 338 -28.50 13.35 19.25
CA GLU A 338 -27.74 12.23 18.67
C GLU A 338 -27.47 12.43 17.18
N SER A 339 -28.48 12.82 16.39
CA SER A 339 -28.31 13.08 14.96
C SER A 339 -27.37 14.27 14.70
N GLN A 340 -27.38 15.31 15.53
CA GLN A 340 -26.43 16.44 15.40
C GLN A 340 -24.99 16.01 15.69
N ALA A 341 -24.77 15.22 16.74
CA ALA A 341 -23.45 14.66 17.04
C ALA A 341 -22.97 13.75 15.91
N ALA A 342 -23.82 12.82 15.45
CA ALA A 342 -23.52 11.92 14.34
C ALA A 342 -23.19 12.68 13.04
N GLN A 343 -23.95 13.72 12.71
CA GLN A 343 -23.69 14.55 11.54
C GLN A 343 -22.32 15.24 11.60
N ALA A 344 -21.95 15.80 12.76
CA ALA A 344 -20.65 16.44 12.95
C ALA A 344 -19.48 15.44 12.85
N ILE A 345 -19.62 14.26 13.46
CA ILE A 345 -18.64 13.17 13.36
C ILE A 345 -18.48 12.73 11.91
N MET A 346 -19.59 12.39 11.25
CA MET A 346 -19.60 11.87 9.88
C MET A 346 -19.08 12.89 8.87
N LEU A 347 -19.40 14.18 9.02
CA LEU A 347 -18.86 15.22 8.17
C LEU A 347 -17.32 15.25 8.23
N ARG A 348 -16.74 15.26 9.43
CA ARG A 348 -15.28 15.30 9.60
C ARG A 348 -14.63 14.02 9.11
N PHE A 349 -15.16 12.86 9.52
CA PHE A 349 -14.59 11.56 9.19
C PHE A 349 -14.65 11.28 7.67
N ALA A 350 -15.83 11.44 7.06
CA ALA A 350 -16.00 11.23 5.63
C ALA A 350 -15.19 12.24 4.81
N SER A 351 -15.06 13.51 5.25
CA SER A 351 -14.27 14.49 4.50
C SER A 351 -12.79 14.12 4.44
N ARG A 352 -12.23 13.63 5.55
CA ARG A 352 -10.84 13.13 5.58
C ARG A 352 -10.69 11.86 4.76
N ALA A 353 -11.58 10.89 4.96
CA ALA A 353 -11.58 9.61 4.26
C ALA A 353 -11.69 9.79 2.73
N PHE A 354 -12.54 10.71 2.27
CA PHE A 354 -12.75 11.01 0.85
C PHE A 354 -11.76 12.04 0.31
N ARG A 355 -10.90 12.60 1.17
CA ARG A 355 -9.83 13.57 0.85
C ARG A 355 -10.35 14.86 0.22
N ARG A 356 -11.60 15.21 0.53
CA ARG A 356 -12.30 16.42 0.11
C ARG A 356 -13.48 16.67 1.05
N PRO A 357 -14.06 17.88 1.12
CA PRO A 357 -15.32 18.09 1.82
C PRO A 357 -16.38 17.08 1.36
N ALA A 358 -16.91 16.32 2.33
CA ALA A 358 -18.05 15.47 2.09
C ALA A 358 -19.28 16.34 1.83
N THR A 359 -20.09 15.95 0.86
CA THR A 359 -21.31 16.68 0.51
C THR A 359 -22.39 16.43 1.55
N THR A 360 -23.36 17.34 1.65
CA THR A 360 -24.50 17.20 2.57
C THR A 360 -25.28 15.90 2.35
N SER A 361 -25.44 15.47 1.09
CA SER A 361 -26.14 14.22 0.77
C SER A 361 -25.32 12.97 1.13
N GLU A 362 -23.99 13.02 1.04
CA GLU A 362 -23.11 11.95 1.53
C GLU A 362 -23.22 11.80 3.04
N VAL A 363 -23.16 12.91 3.79
CA VAL A 363 -23.30 12.89 5.25
C VAL A 363 -24.69 12.41 5.66
N GLN A 364 -25.75 12.89 4.99
CA GLN A 364 -27.11 12.50 5.33
C GLN A 364 -27.34 10.99 5.17
N ARG A 365 -26.78 10.36 4.13
CA ARG A 365 -26.87 8.90 3.96
C ARG A 365 -26.23 8.14 5.12
N LEU A 366 -25.09 8.62 5.63
CA LEU A 366 -24.41 8.03 6.78
C LEU A 366 -25.21 8.23 8.08
N VAL A 367 -25.84 9.40 8.25
CA VAL A 367 -26.71 9.68 9.40
C VAL A 367 -27.97 8.82 9.37
N THR A 368 -28.56 8.58 8.19
CA THR A 368 -29.70 7.65 8.06
C THR A 368 -29.32 6.24 8.49
N LEU A 369 -28.16 5.73 8.08
CA LEU A 369 -27.69 4.42 8.52
C LEU A 369 -27.45 4.36 10.04
N PHE A 370 -26.89 5.43 10.60
CA PHE A 370 -26.78 5.58 12.05
C PHE A 370 -28.16 5.50 12.72
N GLU A 371 -29.16 6.21 12.20
CA GLU A 371 -30.53 6.21 12.75
C GLU A 371 -31.20 4.83 12.68
N GLU A 372 -30.96 4.06 11.61
CA GLU A 372 -31.45 2.68 11.48
C GLU A 372 -30.88 1.76 12.57
N VAL A 373 -29.58 1.84 12.87
CA VAL A 373 -28.96 1.05 13.95
C VAL A 373 -29.51 1.47 15.31
N ARG A 374 -29.75 2.77 15.53
CA ARG A 374 -30.38 3.27 16.76
C ARG A 374 -31.82 2.78 16.92
N GLN A 375 -32.60 2.76 15.83
CA GLN A 375 -33.97 2.22 15.83
C GLN A 375 -34.01 0.71 16.11
N ALA A 376 -32.98 -0.03 15.69
CA ALA A 376 -32.82 -1.45 16.00
C ALA A 376 -32.32 -1.72 17.45
N GLY A 377 -32.10 -0.67 18.26
CA GLY A 377 -31.69 -0.79 19.66
C GLY A 377 -30.18 -0.83 19.90
N GLY A 378 -29.34 -0.68 18.86
CA GLY A 378 -27.89 -0.55 18.99
C GLY A 378 -27.50 0.75 19.69
N LEU A 379 -26.34 0.80 20.34
CA LEU A 379 -25.81 2.00 21.01
C LEU A 379 -25.46 3.13 20.03
N PHE A 380 -25.18 4.31 20.60
CA PHE A 380 -24.62 5.43 19.84
C PHE A 380 -23.31 5.01 19.17
N GLU A 381 -22.40 4.39 19.92
CA GLU A 381 -21.11 3.93 19.42
C GLU A 381 -21.25 2.83 18.36
N ASP A 382 -22.16 1.86 18.57
CA ASP A 382 -22.47 0.81 17.57
C ASP A 382 -22.94 1.44 16.25
N ALA A 383 -23.82 2.44 16.32
CA ALA A 383 -24.32 3.14 15.15
C ALA A 383 -23.23 3.95 14.43
N ILE A 384 -22.31 4.58 15.17
CA ILE A 384 -21.15 5.27 14.59
C ILE A 384 -20.18 4.27 13.95
N GLN A 385 -19.96 3.09 14.55
CA GLN A 385 -19.13 2.03 13.96
C GLN A 385 -19.65 1.63 12.57
N VAL A 386 -20.95 1.35 12.45
CA VAL A 386 -21.57 0.97 11.17
C VAL A 386 -21.45 2.09 10.12
N ALA A 387 -21.65 3.35 10.52
CA ALA A 387 -21.49 4.49 9.63
C ALA A 387 -20.02 4.68 9.18
N VAL A 388 -19.06 4.48 10.08
CA VAL A 388 -17.62 4.49 9.77
C VAL A 388 -17.24 3.35 8.83
N ALA A 389 -17.67 2.12 9.11
CA ALA A 389 -17.42 0.98 8.23
C ALA A 389 -17.96 1.25 6.81
N SER A 390 -19.12 1.89 6.70
CA SER A 390 -19.72 2.30 5.42
C SER A 390 -18.87 3.32 4.65
N VAL A 391 -18.20 4.23 5.36
CA VAL A 391 -17.22 5.14 4.74
C VAL A 391 -16.01 4.36 4.22
N LEU A 392 -15.52 3.37 4.97
CA LEU A 392 -14.33 2.59 4.63
C LEU A 392 -14.53 1.59 3.48
N VAL A 393 -15.78 1.27 3.11
CA VAL A 393 -16.10 0.48 1.90
C VAL A 393 -16.58 1.34 0.72
N SER A 394 -16.67 2.65 0.91
CA SER A 394 -17.12 3.57 -0.13
C SER A 394 -16.10 3.62 -1.28
N PRO A 395 -16.54 3.71 -2.55
CA PRO A 395 -15.65 3.99 -3.67
C PRO A 395 -14.83 5.27 -3.48
N HIS A 396 -15.38 6.29 -2.79
CA HIS A 396 -14.65 7.53 -2.51
C HIS A 396 -13.51 7.35 -1.50
N PHE A 397 -13.54 6.28 -0.69
CA PHE A 397 -12.44 5.90 0.19
C PHE A 397 -11.50 4.89 -0.48
N LEU A 398 -12.03 3.86 -1.12
CA LEU A 398 -11.22 2.81 -1.73
C LEU A 398 -10.46 3.28 -2.98
N PHE A 399 -10.93 4.34 -3.64
CA PHE A 399 -10.31 4.86 -4.86
C PHE A 399 -9.88 6.32 -4.74
N LYS A 400 -8.79 6.64 -5.43
CA LYS A 400 -8.35 8.00 -5.74
C LYS A 400 -9.12 8.46 -6.99
N ILE A 401 -10.31 9.00 -6.77
CA ILE A 401 -11.21 9.41 -7.85
C ILE A 401 -10.82 10.81 -8.32
N GLU A 402 -10.47 10.90 -9.60
CA GLU A 402 -10.27 12.15 -10.32
C GLU A 402 -11.35 12.27 -11.38
N ARG A 403 -12.05 13.41 -11.42
CA ARG A 403 -13.16 13.57 -12.38
C ARG A 403 -12.58 13.79 -13.77
N PRO A 404 -12.88 12.94 -14.78
CA PRO A 404 -12.46 13.18 -16.14
C PRO A 404 -12.90 14.56 -16.62
N ARG A 405 -12.02 15.27 -17.32
CA ARG A 405 -12.31 16.56 -17.93
C ARG A 405 -11.86 16.52 -19.38
N GLU A 406 -12.73 17.01 -20.24
CA GLU A 406 -12.39 17.19 -21.65
C GLU A 406 -11.37 18.33 -21.78
N PRO A 407 -10.48 18.26 -22.77
CA PRO A 407 -9.61 19.38 -23.09
C PRO A 407 -10.44 20.65 -23.38
N GLU A 408 -9.89 21.80 -23.00
CA GLU A 408 -10.49 23.10 -23.31
C GLU A 408 -10.54 23.33 -24.82
N SER A 409 -11.45 24.21 -25.27
CA SER A 409 -11.69 24.48 -26.70
C SER A 409 -10.46 24.98 -27.47
N ASP A 410 -9.47 25.52 -26.76
CA ASP A 410 -8.25 26.10 -27.31
C ASP A 410 -7.09 25.11 -27.47
N GLY A 411 -7.19 23.91 -26.91
CA GLY A 411 -6.03 23.02 -26.85
C GLY A 411 -5.58 22.63 -25.44
N ALA A 412 -5.94 23.39 -24.41
CA ALA A 412 -5.33 23.23 -23.09
C ALA A 412 -5.87 22.01 -22.33
N MET A 413 -4.96 21.25 -21.70
CA MET A 413 -5.34 20.18 -20.77
C MET A 413 -5.78 20.79 -19.43
N PRO A 414 -6.97 20.44 -18.93
CA PRO A 414 -7.50 21.03 -17.71
C PRO A 414 -6.69 20.60 -16.48
N LEU A 415 -6.48 21.55 -15.56
CA LEU A 415 -5.90 21.27 -14.24
C LEU A 415 -6.81 20.32 -13.45
N ILE A 416 -6.22 19.40 -12.68
CA ILE A 416 -6.96 18.68 -11.64
C ILE A 416 -7.39 19.68 -10.53
N ASN A 417 -8.42 19.35 -9.76
CA ASN A 417 -8.87 20.24 -8.68
C ASN A 417 -7.85 20.23 -7.52
N ASN A 418 -7.98 21.19 -6.61
CA ASN A 418 -7.01 21.37 -5.53
C ASN A 418 -6.94 20.17 -4.56
N TYR A 419 -8.06 19.47 -4.32
CA TYR A 419 -8.09 18.28 -3.46
C TYR A 419 -7.52 17.04 -4.17
N GLU A 420 -7.74 16.92 -5.48
CA GLU A 420 -7.08 15.92 -6.34
C GLU A 420 -5.56 16.13 -6.30
N LEU A 421 -5.08 17.37 -6.43
CA LEU A 421 -3.65 17.69 -6.32
C LEU A 421 -3.08 17.38 -4.93
N ALA A 422 -3.77 17.76 -3.85
CA ALA A 422 -3.39 17.40 -2.48
C ALA A 422 -3.27 15.87 -2.33
N THR A 423 -4.22 15.13 -2.90
CA THR A 423 -4.22 13.67 -2.89
C THR A 423 -3.01 13.13 -3.66
N ARG A 424 -2.72 13.60 -4.88
CA ARG A 424 -1.53 13.16 -5.62
C ARG A 424 -0.23 13.41 -4.83
N ILE A 425 -0.05 14.60 -4.25
CA ILE A 425 1.16 14.96 -3.48
C ILE A 425 1.32 14.05 -2.25
N SER A 426 0.24 13.87 -1.48
CA SER A 426 0.28 13.05 -0.25
C SER A 426 0.53 11.57 -0.52
N TYR A 427 -0.07 10.98 -1.56
CA TYR A 427 0.19 9.60 -1.90
C TYR A 427 1.55 9.37 -2.54
N PHE A 428 2.06 10.35 -3.29
CA PHE A 428 3.42 10.31 -3.82
C PHE A 428 4.47 10.29 -2.69
N LEU A 429 4.36 11.18 -1.70
CA LEU A 429 5.41 11.34 -0.68
C LEU A 429 5.18 10.51 0.60
N TRP A 430 3.93 10.24 0.96
CA TRP A 430 3.57 9.58 2.23
C TRP A 430 2.75 8.30 2.05
N SER A 431 2.35 7.94 0.83
CA SER A 431 1.50 6.78 0.53
C SER A 431 0.27 6.71 1.46
N SER A 432 -0.33 7.86 1.75
CA SER A 432 -1.45 8.05 2.68
C SER A 432 -2.19 9.35 2.33
N MET A 433 -3.33 9.60 2.99
CA MET A 433 -4.14 10.80 2.76
C MET A 433 -3.42 12.13 3.08
N PRO A 434 -3.86 13.25 2.49
CA PRO A 434 -3.39 14.59 2.85
C PRO A 434 -3.53 14.89 4.34
N ASP A 435 -2.59 15.63 4.90
CA ASP A 435 -2.76 16.19 6.25
C ASP A 435 -3.60 17.47 6.25
N ASP A 436 -3.90 17.99 7.43
CA ASP A 436 -4.78 19.15 7.60
C ASP A 436 -4.25 20.40 6.91
N GLU A 437 -2.93 20.60 6.89
CA GLU A 437 -2.30 21.73 6.20
C GLU A 437 -2.48 21.61 4.68
N LEU A 438 -2.25 20.43 4.09
CA LEU A 438 -2.41 20.24 2.65
C LEU A 438 -3.89 20.34 2.22
N LEU A 439 -4.83 19.85 3.06
CA LEU A 439 -6.26 20.04 2.84
C LEU A 439 -6.68 21.51 2.97
N ALA A 440 -6.12 22.26 3.92
CA ALA A 440 -6.37 23.68 4.07
C ALA A 440 -5.86 24.47 2.85
N MET A 441 -4.65 24.20 2.38
CA MET A 441 -4.12 24.77 1.14
C MET A 441 -5.02 24.48 -0.06
N ALA A 442 -5.58 23.26 -0.12
CA ALA A 442 -6.52 22.90 -1.19
C ALA A 442 -7.85 23.68 -1.10
N HIS A 443 -8.38 23.83 0.12
CA HIS A 443 -9.60 24.57 0.41
C HIS A 443 -9.46 26.06 0.09
N GLU A 444 -8.36 26.66 0.50
CA GLU A 444 -8.04 28.09 0.30
C GLU A 444 -7.64 28.43 -1.14
N GLY A 445 -7.37 27.42 -1.98
CA GLY A 445 -6.86 27.63 -3.33
C GLY A 445 -5.39 28.03 -3.42
N THR A 446 -4.63 27.84 -2.33
CA THR A 446 -3.22 28.22 -2.23
C THR A 446 -2.25 27.06 -2.50
N ILE A 447 -2.75 25.86 -2.81
CA ILE A 447 -1.92 24.67 -3.08
C ILE A 447 -1.00 24.80 -4.31
N ARG A 448 -1.30 25.73 -5.22
CA ARG A 448 -0.47 26.06 -6.39
C ARG A 448 0.35 27.34 -6.23
N ASP A 449 0.32 27.96 -5.06
CA ASP A 449 1.27 29.01 -4.72
C ASP A 449 2.65 28.38 -4.55
N ARG A 450 3.59 28.75 -5.44
CA ARG A 450 4.90 28.08 -5.53
C ARG A 450 5.66 28.13 -4.20
N GLU A 451 5.69 29.26 -3.52
CA GLU A 451 6.42 29.41 -2.27
C GLU A 451 5.84 28.52 -1.16
N ARG A 452 4.52 28.54 -0.98
CA ARG A 452 3.84 27.68 0.00
C ARG A 452 3.99 26.19 -0.33
N LEU A 453 3.87 25.83 -1.61
CA LEU A 453 4.02 24.45 -2.07
C LEU A 453 5.42 23.92 -1.79
N LEU A 454 6.46 24.71 -2.10
CA LEU A 454 7.85 24.33 -1.83
C LEU A 454 8.12 24.13 -0.33
N HIS A 455 7.64 25.05 0.52
CA HIS A 455 7.75 24.90 1.97
C HIS A 455 7.04 23.63 2.47
N LYS A 456 5.85 23.34 1.93
CA LYS A 456 5.11 22.13 2.28
C LYS A 456 5.85 20.87 1.83
N ILE A 457 6.30 20.78 0.58
CA ILE A 457 7.06 19.62 0.08
C ILE A 457 8.33 19.39 0.91
N ALA A 458 9.07 20.45 1.23
CA ALA A 458 10.27 20.35 2.06
C ALA A 458 9.98 19.78 3.46
N SER A 459 8.85 20.18 4.07
CA SER A 459 8.42 19.61 5.36
C SER A 459 8.02 18.15 5.20
N MET A 460 7.31 17.80 4.12
CA MET A 460 6.87 16.43 3.83
C MET A 460 8.04 15.46 3.61
N ILE A 461 9.11 15.88 2.93
CA ILE A 461 10.33 15.09 2.73
C ILE A 461 11.02 14.78 4.07
N ARG A 462 11.03 15.74 4.99
CA ARG A 462 11.66 15.60 6.32
C ARG A 462 10.80 14.84 7.33
N ASP A 463 9.48 14.81 7.14
CA ASP A 463 8.55 14.07 8.00
C ASP A 463 8.85 12.56 7.95
N ARG A 464 8.72 11.88 9.09
CA ARG A 464 8.91 10.41 9.19
C ARG A 464 8.04 9.62 8.21
N ARG A 465 6.86 10.15 7.83
CA ARG A 465 5.96 9.54 6.85
C ARG A 465 6.59 9.41 5.47
N SER A 466 7.62 10.20 5.13
CA SER A 466 8.37 10.02 3.88
C SER A 466 9.12 8.70 3.78
N ASN A 467 9.29 7.98 4.90
CA ASN A 467 9.76 6.59 4.85
C ASN A 467 8.83 5.72 4.00
N GLN A 468 7.52 6.04 3.89
CA GLN A 468 6.62 5.28 3.03
C GLN A 468 6.97 5.44 1.55
N PHE A 469 7.35 6.63 1.10
CA PHE A 469 7.89 6.82 -0.25
C PHE A 469 9.15 5.99 -0.43
N VAL A 470 10.10 6.03 0.50
CA VAL A 470 11.34 5.24 0.39
C VAL A 470 11.07 3.73 0.37
N ASP A 471 10.24 3.25 1.29
CA ASP A 471 9.88 1.83 1.41
C ASP A 471 9.10 1.35 0.18
N ASN A 472 8.25 2.16 -0.44
CA ASN A 472 7.44 1.74 -1.59
C ASN A 472 8.12 2.00 -2.93
N PHE A 473 8.68 3.19 -3.15
CA PHE A 473 9.34 3.55 -4.40
C PHE A 473 10.70 2.86 -4.51
N ALA A 474 11.63 3.09 -3.56
CA ALA A 474 13.00 2.63 -3.71
C ALA A 474 13.11 1.10 -3.65
N SER A 475 12.31 0.43 -2.82
CA SER A 475 12.31 -1.04 -2.77
C SER A 475 11.80 -1.70 -4.05
N GLN A 476 10.83 -1.09 -4.73
CA GLN A 476 10.30 -1.60 -6.00
C GLN A 476 11.22 -1.24 -7.16
N TRP A 477 11.64 0.02 -7.23
CA TRP A 477 12.59 0.50 -8.25
C TRP A 477 13.88 -0.30 -8.25
N LEU A 478 14.45 -0.60 -7.08
CA LEU A 478 15.70 -1.36 -6.96
C LEU A 478 15.46 -2.89 -6.86
N GLN A 479 14.20 -3.34 -6.98
CA GLN A 479 13.79 -4.76 -6.87
C GLN A 479 14.17 -5.43 -5.55
N LEU A 480 14.33 -4.65 -4.48
CA LEU A 480 14.73 -5.16 -3.18
C LEU A 480 13.72 -6.13 -2.61
N ARG A 481 12.42 -5.98 -2.92
CA ARG A 481 11.33 -6.90 -2.50
C ARG A 481 11.63 -8.38 -2.80
N ASN A 482 12.46 -8.65 -3.80
CA ASN A 482 12.90 -10.00 -4.12
C ASN A 482 13.85 -10.61 -3.07
N LEU A 483 14.43 -9.81 -2.16
CA LEU A 483 15.28 -10.31 -1.08
C LEU A 483 14.59 -11.35 -0.20
N GLU A 484 13.27 -11.24 0.00
CA GLU A 484 12.50 -12.18 0.80
C GLU A 484 12.43 -13.57 0.16
N THR A 485 12.58 -13.67 -1.17
CA THR A 485 12.44 -14.92 -1.93
C THR A 485 13.77 -15.52 -2.36
N ILE A 486 14.88 -14.77 -2.30
CA ILE A 486 16.19 -15.34 -2.58
C ILE A 486 16.65 -16.29 -1.46
N ASN A 487 17.28 -17.39 -1.87
CA ASN A 487 17.79 -18.40 -0.97
C ASN A 487 19.26 -18.72 -1.27
N PRO A 488 20.22 -17.83 -0.92
CA PRO A 488 21.64 -18.14 -1.01
C PRO A 488 21.99 -19.42 -0.25
N ASP A 489 22.83 -20.26 -0.83
CA ASP A 489 23.30 -21.50 -0.19
C ASP A 489 24.17 -21.13 1.02
N THR A 490 23.62 -21.33 2.21
CA THR A 490 24.26 -20.97 3.48
C THR A 490 25.53 -21.77 3.77
N ARG A 491 25.77 -22.90 3.07
CA ARG A 491 27.03 -23.64 3.16
C ARG A 491 28.15 -22.91 2.43
N LEU A 492 27.84 -22.27 1.30
CA LEU A 492 28.76 -21.47 0.49
C LEU A 492 28.89 -20.04 1.06
N PHE A 493 27.78 -19.43 1.43
CA PHE A 493 27.70 -18.05 1.92
C PHE A 493 27.46 -18.02 3.43
N ARG A 494 28.41 -18.58 4.19
CA ARG A 494 28.32 -18.62 5.67
C ARG A 494 28.18 -17.22 6.25
N GLY A 495 27.29 -17.07 7.24
CA GLY A 495 27.00 -15.80 7.90
C GLY A 495 25.91 -14.97 7.20
N PHE A 496 25.37 -15.42 6.06
CA PHE A 496 24.13 -14.87 5.52
C PHE A 496 22.94 -15.60 6.15
N ASP A 497 22.15 -14.87 6.93
CA ASP A 497 20.93 -15.34 7.60
C ASP A 497 19.81 -14.29 7.49
N GLU A 498 18.68 -14.53 8.16
CA GLU A 498 17.53 -13.61 8.14
C GLU A 498 17.87 -12.23 8.73
N GLU A 499 18.72 -12.20 9.77
CA GLU A 499 19.13 -10.95 10.41
C GLU A 499 19.95 -10.11 9.41
N VAL A 500 20.97 -10.70 8.80
CA VAL A 500 21.77 -10.02 7.77
C VAL A 500 20.91 -9.60 6.60
N ARG A 501 19.99 -10.43 6.11
CA ARG A 501 19.07 -10.05 5.03
C ARG A 501 18.27 -8.80 5.39
N SER A 502 17.69 -8.76 6.59
CA SER A 502 16.94 -7.59 7.08
C SER A 502 17.82 -6.34 7.20
N LEU A 503 19.07 -6.51 7.65
CA LEU A 503 20.03 -5.41 7.75
C LEU A 503 20.46 -4.86 6.39
N LEU A 504 20.69 -5.72 5.39
CA LEU A 504 20.99 -5.32 4.01
C LEU A 504 19.86 -4.51 3.41
N TRP A 505 18.62 -4.97 3.61
CA TRP A 505 17.44 -4.21 3.22
C TRP A 505 17.41 -2.83 3.87
N ARG A 506 17.61 -2.79 5.19
CA ARG A 506 17.55 -1.58 5.99
C ARG A 506 18.65 -0.58 5.64
N GLU A 507 19.87 -1.04 5.34
CA GLU A 507 20.96 -0.19 4.84
C GLU A 507 20.51 0.62 3.64
N THR A 508 20.04 -0.07 2.60
CA THR A 508 19.72 0.56 1.31
C THR A 508 18.60 1.58 1.44
N LEU A 509 17.55 1.27 2.19
CA LEU A 509 16.47 2.23 2.43
C LEU A 509 16.91 3.39 3.31
N THR A 510 17.73 3.14 4.34
CA THR A 510 18.25 4.22 5.19
C THR A 510 19.20 5.15 4.42
N PHE A 511 20.03 4.60 3.53
CA PHE A 511 20.88 5.34 2.62
C PHE A 511 20.09 6.23 1.67
N PHE A 512 19.08 5.67 0.97
CA PHE A 512 18.22 6.44 0.08
C PHE A 512 17.48 7.55 0.85
N ALA A 513 16.89 7.23 2.00
CA ALA A 513 16.21 8.19 2.85
C ALA A 513 17.15 9.32 3.31
N GLY A 514 18.38 8.99 3.69
CA GLY A 514 19.41 9.94 4.09
C GLY A 514 19.79 10.87 2.93
N ALA A 515 20.09 10.32 1.76
CA ALA A 515 20.44 11.11 0.57
C ALA A 515 19.31 12.07 0.16
N MET A 516 18.06 11.61 0.20
CA MET A 516 16.89 12.43 -0.08
C MET A 516 16.69 13.55 0.95
N ARG A 517 16.75 13.24 2.25
CA ARG A 517 16.50 14.21 3.33
C ARG A 517 17.60 15.25 3.47
N ASP A 518 18.84 14.85 3.26
CA ASP A 518 20.01 15.74 3.18
C ASP A 518 20.02 16.56 1.88
N ASN A 519 19.06 16.30 0.97
CA ASN A 519 18.93 16.93 -0.34
C ASN A 519 20.22 16.87 -1.16
N LEU A 520 20.86 15.70 -1.19
CA LEU A 520 22.06 15.48 -1.98
C LEU A 520 21.75 15.46 -3.48
N PRO A 521 22.76 15.66 -4.35
CA PRO A 521 22.63 15.32 -5.76
C PRO A 521 22.18 13.86 -5.92
N VAL A 522 21.24 13.57 -6.82
CA VAL A 522 20.71 12.22 -7.03
C VAL A 522 21.80 11.24 -7.45
N THR A 523 22.86 11.73 -8.12
CA THR A 523 24.05 10.93 -8.48
C THR A 523 24.81 10.39 -7.27
N SER A 524 24.59 10.95 -6.07
CA SER A 524 25.14 10.40 -4.82
C SER A 524 24.67 8.97 -4.58
N LEU A 525 23.53 8.56 -5.17
CA LEU A 525 23.10 7.16 -5.15
C LEU A 525 24.10 6.22 -5.85
N LEU A 526 24.94 6.73 -6.75
CA LEU A 526 25.94 5.96 -7.49
C LEU A 526 27.32 6.02 -6.82
N ASP A 527 27.73 7.20 -6.35
CA ASP A 527 29.13 7.47 -6.01
C ASP A 527 29.37 7.98 -4.57
N ALA A 528 28.36 8.00 -3.70
CA ALA A 528 28.55 8.37 -2.31
C ALA A 528 29.64 7.52 -1.63
N ASP A 529 30.49 8.18 -0.86
CA ASP A 529 31.57 7.62 -0.04
C ASP A 529 31.12 7.33 1.39
N PHE A 530 29.81 7.17 1.60
CA PHE A 530 29.21 6.84 2.89
C PHE A 530 28.01 5.90 2.71
N THR A 531 27.68 5.17 3.77
CA THR A 531 26.42 4.42 3.88
C THR A 531 25.93 4.47 5.34
N TYR A 532 24.88 3.74 5.67
CA TYR A 532 24.39 3.58 7.03
C TYR A 532 24.60 2.16 7.51
N LEU A 533 25.39 1.98 8.58
CA LEU A 533 25.73 0.67 9.15
C LEU A 533 25.43 0.63 10.64
N ASN A 534 25.08 -0.55 11.12
CA ASN A 534 25.18 -0.94 12.53
C ASN A 534 26.28 -2.00 12.69
N GLU A 535 26.59 -2.40 13.93
CA GLU A 535 27.70 -3.32 14.22
C GLU A 535 27.58 -4.69 13.53
N PRO A 536 26.43 -5.40 13.55
CA PRO A 536 26.32 -6.70 12.90
C PRO A 536 26.57 -6.62 11.38
N LEU A 537 25.99 -5.62 10.71
CA LEU A 537 26.21 -5.45 9.27
C LEU A 537 27.65 -5.02 8.94
N ALA A 538 28.23 -4.14 9.75
CA ALA A 538 29.63 -3.76 9.62
C ALA A 538 30.57 -4.97 9.71
N LYS A 539 30.33 -5.87 10.69
CA LYS A 539 31.06 -7.14 10.81
C LYS A 539 30.88 -8.03 9.58
N PHE A 540 29.65 -8.14 9.07
CA PHE A 540 29.37 -8.90 7.85
C PHE A 540 30.15 -8.36 6.64
N TYR A 541 30.30 -7.04 6.54
CA TYR A 541 31.08 -6.38 5.50
C TYR A 541 32.60 -6.35 5.74
N GLY A 542 33.07 -6.67 6.94
CA GLY A 542 34.47 -6.54 7.33
C GLY A 542 34.91 -5.10 7.61
N ILE A 543 33.99 -4.21 7.97
CA ILE A 543 34.26 -2.80 8.31
C ILE A 543 34.38 -2.66 9.83
N GLY A 544 35.53 -2.17 10.31
CA GLY A 544 35.80 -1.96 11.73
C GLY A 544 35.31 -0.61 12.28
N GLY A 545 35.33 -0.46 13.60
CA GLY A 545 35.10 0.82 14.28
C GLY A 545 33.64 1.24 14.47
N ILE A 546 32.69 0.30 14.33
CA ILE A 546 31.25 0.54 14.46
C ILE A 546 30.70 -0.38 15.56
N GLU A 547 30.02 0.21 16.55
CA GLU A 547 29.52 -0.51 17.74
C GLU A 547 28.04 -0.22 17.98
N GLY A 548 27.27 -1.24 18.36
CA GLY A 548 25.84 -1.16 18.69
C GLY A 548 24.89 -1.42 17.52
N ASN A 549 23.61 -1.62 17.85
CA ASN A 549 22.58 -2.08 16.91
C ASN A 549 21.95 -0.97 16.05
N GLU A 550 22.18 0.29 16.41
CA GLU A 550 21.63 1.45 15.70
C GLU A 550 22.42 1.78 14.44
N PHE A 551 21.69 1.96 13.33
CA PHE A 551 22.23 2.43 12.06
C PHE A 551 22.74 3.87 12.19
N ARG A 552 23.97 4.11 11.72
CA ARG A 552 24.57 5.45 11.67
C ARG A 552 25.27 5.70 10.35
N LYS A 553 25.38 6.96 9.96
CA LYS A 553 26.14 7.38 8.78
C LYS A 553 27.63 7.06 9.02
N VAL A 554 28.23 6.27 8.13
CA VAL A 554 29.61 5.78 8.20
C VAL A 554 30.31 6.12 6.89
N SER A 555 31.54 6.64 6.99
CA SER A 555 32.40 6.82 5.82
C SER A 555 32.91 5.48 5.31
N LEU A 556 32.86 5.31 3.99
CA LEU A 556 33.37 4.17 3.24
C LEU A 556 34.77 4.42 2.68
N ALA A 557 35.41 5.54 3.03
CA ALA A 557 36.77 5.85 2.61
C ALA A 557 37.75 4.73 2.99
N GLY A 558 38.55 4.27 2.03
CA GLY A 558 39.48 3.15 2.21
C GLY A 558 38.84 1.75 2.15
N THR A 559 37.54 1.68 1.85
CA THR A 559 36.84 0.42 1.56
C THR A 559 36.52 0.35 0.06
N PRO A 560 36.28 -0.85 -0.50
CA PRO A 560 35.87 -0.98 -1.91
C PRO A 560 34.38 -0.69 -2.13
N ARG A 561 33.69 -0.09 -1.14
CA ARG A 561 32.25 0.19 -1.20
C ARG A 561 32.00 1.66 -1.47
N GLY A 562 30.92 1.93 -2.19
CA GLY A 562 30.40 3.26 -2.47
C GLY A 562 29.13 3.16 -3.32
N GLY A 563 28.11 3.95 -2.98
CA GLY A 563 26.81 3.96 -3.64
C GLY A 563 26.08 2.60 -3.72
N LEU A 564 24.91 2.62 -4.36
CA LEU A 564 23.96 1.50 -4.42
C LEU A 564 24.53 0.22 -5.06
N LEU A 565 25.46 0.35 -6.01
CA LEU A 565 26.06 -0.80 -6.70
C LEU A 565 26.81 -1.75 -5.76
N THR A 566 27.25 -1.24 -4.61
CA THR A 566 28.06 -2.00 -3.65
C THR A 566 27.27 -2.46 -2.42
N HIS A 567 25.96 -2.16 -2.37
CA HIS A 567 25.09 -2.60 -1.28
C HIS A 567 24.80 -4.10 -1.41
N GLY A 568 24.92 -4.84 -0.31
CA GLY A 568 24.70 -6.29 -0.33
C GLY A 568 23.27 -6.67 -0.72
N SER A 569 22.27 -5.81 -0.47
CA SER A 569 20.90 -6.04 -0.94
C SER A 569 20.81 -6.13 -2.47
N VAL A 570 21.45 -5.18 -3.18
CA VAL A 570 21.47 -5.11 -4.64
C VAL A 570 22.28 -6.28 -5.19
N LEU A 571 23.44 -6.55 -4.61
CA LEU A 571 24.32 -7.64 -5.02
C LEU A 571 23.67 -9.02 -4.84
N ALA A 572 22.81 -9.17 -3.84
CA ALA A 572 22.09 -10.41 -3.57
C ALA A 572 20.90 -10.65 -4.51
N VAL A 573 20.04 -9.64 -4.74
CA VAL A 573 18.89 -9.78 -5.68
C VAL A 573 19.33 -9.96 -7.13
N THR A 574 20.54 -9.52 -7.47
CA THR A 574 21.15 -9.67 -8.79
C THR A 574 22.04 -10.91 -8.93
N SER A 575 21.98 -11.85 -7.98
CA SER A 575 22.79 -13.09 -7.99
C SER A 575 21.94 -14.36 -8.09
N ASN A 576 22.61 -15.52 -8.13
CA ASN A 576 21.97 -16.83 -8.03
C ASN A 576 22.24 -17.44 -6.63
N PRO A 577 21.43 -18.43 -6.19
CA PRO A 577 21.61 -19.10 -4.91
C PRO A 577 23.02 -19.60 -4.60
N THR A 578 23.78 -20.02 -5.62
CA THR A 578 25.09 -20.68 -5.45
C THR A 578 26.26 -19.88 -6.01
N ARG A 579 26.01 -18.75 -6.69
CA ARG A 579 27.05 -17.99 -7.40
C ARG A 579 26.58 -16.58 -7.78
N THR A 580 27.54 -15.71 -8.10
CA THR A 580 27.28 -14.40 -8.72
C THR A 580 26.65 -14.54 -10.12
N SER A 581 26.19 -13.43 -10.69
CA SER A 581 25.66 -13.39 -12.05
C SER A 581 25.95 -12.04 -12.71
N PRO A 582 27.05 -11.92 -13.49
CA PRO A 582 27.36 -10.72 -14.26
C PRO A 582 26.20 -10.29 -15.16
N VAL A 583 25.55 -11.25 -15.81
CA VAL A 583 24.37 -11.03 -16.66
C VAL A 583 23.23 -10.33 -15.91
N LYS A 584 22.82 -10.85 -14.74
CA LYS A 584 21.73 -10.25 -13.95
C LYS A 584 22.12 -8.88 -13.39
N ARG A 585 23.36 -8.73 -12.95
CA ARG A 585 23.91 -7.46 -12.45
C ARG A 585 23.93 -6.38 -13.52
N GLY A 586 24.45 -6.70 -14.71
CA GLY A 586 24.48 -5.78 -15.84
C GLY A 586 23.09 -5.44 -16.35
N LYS A 587 22.20 -6.43 -16.46
CA LYS A 587 20.78 -6.21 -16.78
C LYS A 587 20.15 -5.21 -15.81
N TRP A 588 20.34 -5.41 -14.50
CA TRP A 588 19.79 -4.52 -13.47
C TRP A 588 20.32 -3.09 -13.60
N ILE A 589 21.62 -2.90 -13.90
CA ILE A 589 22.17 -1.56 -14.14
C ILE A 589 21.49 -0.90 -15.35
N LEU A 590 21.38 -1.61 -16.48
CA LEU A 590 20.78 -1.09 -17.70
C LEU A 590 19.28 -0.76 -17.52
N GLU A 591 18.53 -1.67 -16.90
CA GLU A 591 17.08 -1.55 -16.73
C GLU A 591 16.70 -0.56 -15.63
N ASN A 592 17.34 -0.64 -14.46
CA ASN A 592 16.94 0.12 -13.28
C ASN A 592 17.63 1.48 -13.21
N LEU A 593 18.90 1.59 -13.62
CA LEU A 593 19.66 2.84 -13.49
C LEU A 593 19.73 3.66 -14.78
N LEU A 594 19.66 3.04 -15.96
CA LEU A 594 19.87 3.72 -17.24
C LEU A 594 18.64 3.71 -18.16
N ASN A 595 17.54 3.07 -17.74
CA ASN A 595 16.30 2.89 -18.51
C ASN A 595 16.54 2.43 -19.97
N THR A 596 17.53 1.56 -20.17
CA THR A 596 17.91 0.97 -21.46
C THR A 596 17.89 -0.56 -21.36
N PRO A 597 16.73 -1.17 -21.02
CA PRO A 597 16.66 -2.60 -20.78
C PRO A 597 17.14 -3.38 -22.02
N PRO A 598 17.89 -4.47 -21.83
CA PRO A 598 18.27 -5.34 -22.94
C PRO A 598 17.00 -5.90 -23.61
N PRO A 599 17.03 -6.20 -24.93
CA PRO A 599 15.89 -6.80 -25.60
C PRO A 599 15.56 -8.19 -25.00
N PRO A 600 14.31 -8.65 -25.14
CA PRO A 600 13.92 -9.95 -24.61
C PRO A 600 14.79 -11.07 -25.21
N PRO A 601 15.07 -12.15 -24.47
CA PRO A 601 15.85 -13.26 -24.99
C PRO A 601 15.13 -13.90 -26.19
N PRO A 602 15.89 -14.40 -27.19
CA PRO A 602 15.31 -15.20 -28.28
C PRO A 602 14.53 -16.41 -27.73
N ALA A 603 13.45 -16.81 -28.42
CA ALA A 603 12.55 -17.87 -27.95
C ALA A 603 13.22 -19.25 -27.79
N ASP A 604 14.34 -19.49 -28.49
CA ASP A 604 15.02 -20.79 -28.59
C ASP A 604 16.44 -20.79 -27.99
N VAL A 605 16.72 -19.99 -26.95
CA VAL A 605 18.05 -20.06 -26.29
C VAL A 605 18.09 -21.25 -25.33
N PRO A 606 18.90 -22.30 -25.59
CA PRO A 606 19.10 -23.38 -24.61
C PRO A 606 19.74 -22.82 -23.34
N GLU A 607 19.35 -23.34 -22.17
CA GLU A 607 20.08 -23.04 -20.93
C GLU A 607 21.56 -23.39 -21.12
N LEU A 608 22.45 -22.56 -20.58
CA LEU A 608 23.88 -22.87 -20.47
C LEU A 608 24.04 -24.19 -19.70
N GLU A 609 24.19 -25.31 -20.42
CA GLU A 609 24.35 -26.63 -19.83
C GLU A 609 25.58 -26.63 -18.90
N ARG A 610 25.37 -27.05 -17.65
CA ARG A 610 26.46 -27.21 -16.69
C ARG A 610 27.46 -28.25 -17.23
N GLY A 611 28.68 -27.81 -17.53
CA GLY A 611 29.82 -28.68 -17.77
C GLY A 611 30.41 -28.67 -19.19
N GLN A 612 29.83 -27.95 -20.16
CA GLN A 612 30.41 -27.86 -21.50
C GLN A 612 31.49 -26.77 -21.64
N LEU A 613 31.42 -25.70 -20.85
CA LEU A 613 32.36 -24.57 -20.91
C LEU A 613 33.39 -24.64 -19.77
N ALA A 614 34.67 -24.47 -20.10
CA ALA A 614 35.79 -24.55 -19.17
C ALA A 614 36.30 -23.16 -18.76
N GLY A 615 36.97 -23.07 -17.60
CA GLY A 615 37.61 -21.84 -17.14
C GLY A 615 36.79 -21.03 -16.13
N THR A 616 37.25 -19.80 -15.88
CA THR A 616 36.64 -18.85 -14.95
C THR A 616 35.20 -18.50 -15.36
N LEU A 617 34.42 -17.86 -14.48
CA LEU A 617 33.10 -17.35 -14.86
C LEU A 617 33.15 -16.42 -16.08
N ARG A 618 34.19 -15.58 -16.16
CA ARG A 618 34.42 -14.66 -17.29
C ARG A 618 34.67 -15.44 -18.58
N GLU A 619 35.64 -16.36 -18.57
CA GLU A 619 35.99 -17.16 -19.76
C GLU A 619 34.81 -17.97 -20.28
N ARG A 620 33.96 -18.49 -19.38
CA ARG A 620 32.73 -19.19 -19.77
C ARG A 620 31.71 -18.26 -20.42
N LEU A 621 31.55 -17.04 -19.92
CA LEU A 621 30.66 -16.04 -20.54
C LEU A 621 31.22 -15.53 -21.88
N GLU A 622 32.53 -15.39 -22.01
CA GLU A 622 33.19 -15.06 -23.28
C GLU A 622 33.01 -16.16 -24.32
N GLN A 623 33.16 -17.44 -23.92
CA GLN A 623 32.83 -18.58 -24.79
C GLN A 623 31.35 -18.57 -25.20
N HIS A 624 30.45 -18.20 -24.30
CA HIS A 624 29.02 -18.06 -24.61
C HIS A 624 28.74 -16.92 -25.60
N ARG A 625 29.42 -15.79 -25.44
CA ARG A 625 29.36 -14.61 -26.31
C ARG A 625 29.94 -14.83 -27.70
N ALA A 626 30.68 -15.92 -27.94
CA ALA A 626 31.16 -16.26 -29.27
C ALA A 626 30.01 -16.51 -30.27
N ASN A 627 28.79 -16.79 -29.79
CA ASN A 627 27.60 -16.81 -30.63
C ASN A 627 27.10 -15.37 -30.89
N PRO A 628 27.05 -14.91 -32.16
CA PRO A 628 26.58 -13.56 -32.50
C PRO A 628 25.19 -13.21 -31.94
N ALA A 629 24.28 -14.18 -31.88
CA ALA A 629 22.92 -13.97 -31.35
C ALA A 629 22.93 -13.66 -29.84
N CYS A 630 23.93 -14.17 -29.10
CA CYS A 630 24.08 -13.92 -27.66
C CYS A 630 24.92 -12.65 -27.41
N ALA A 631 25.91 -12.38 -28.27
CA ALA A 631 26.79 -11.21 -28.17
C ALA A 631 26.02 -9.88 -28.16
N THR A 632 24.94 -9.77 -28.95
CA THR A 632 24.12 -8.55 -29.07
C THR A 632 23.71 -7.96 -27.71
N CYS A 633 23.32 -8.81 -26.76
CA CYS A 633 22.89 -8.37 -25.43
C CYS A 633 24.03 -8.43 -24.40
N HIS A 634 24.83 -9.49 -24.46
CA HIS A 634 25.87 -9.76 -23.47
C HIS A 634 27.08 -8.82 -23.58
N ASN A 635 27.36 -8.25 -24.76
CA ASN A 635 28.40 -7.23 -24.92
C ASN A 635 28.13 -5.96 -24.09
N MET A 636 26.87 -5.73 -23.68
CA MET A 636 26.50 -4.62 -22.81
C MET A 636 26.38 -5.03 -21.34
N MET A 637 25.69 -6.14 -21.07
CA MET A 637 25.41 -6.57 -19.70
C MET A 637 26.64 -7.12 -19.00
N ASP A 638 27.40 -7.99 -19.65
CA ASP A 638 28.46 -8.73 -18.97
C ASP A 638 29.59 -7.82 -18.47
N PRO A 639 30.09 -6.83 -19.25
CA PRO A 639 31.09 -5.89 -18.75
C PRO A 639 30.66 -5.13 -17.50
N LEU A 640 29.42 -4.65 -17.45
CA LEU A 640 28.84 -3.98 -16.29
C LEU A 640 28.81 -4.92 -15.08
N GLY A 641 28.44 -6.17 -15.30
CA GLY A 641 28.43 -7.20 -14.26
C GLY A 641 29.82 -7.60 -13.78
N PHE A 642 30.82 -7.67 -14.67
CA PHE A 642 32.20 -8.03 -14.34
C PHE A 642 32.84 -7.04 -13.36
N ALA A 643 32.57 -5.74 -13.49
CA ALA A 643 33.04 -4.74 -12.53
C ALA A 643 32.59 -5.01 -11.08
N LEU A 644 31.50 -5.76 -10.88
CA LEU A 644 30.97 -6.10 -9.57
C LEU A 644 31.46 -7.46 -9.06
N GLU A 645 32.25 -8.22 -9.84
CA GLU A 645 32.60 -9.60 -9.48
C GLU A 645 33.49 -9.71 -8.25
N ASN A 646 34.19 -8.64 -7.86
CA ASN A 646 34.86 -8.59 -6.55
C ASN A 646 33.90 -8.62 -5.36
N PHE A 647 32.59 -8.59 -5.57
CA PHE A 647 31.59 -8.94 -4.57
C PHE A 647 30.97 -10.30 -4.84
N ASP A 648 30.95 -11.16 -3.82
CA ASP A 648 30.28 -12.45 -3.85
C ASP A 648 28.73 -12.29 -3.95
N ALA A 649 28.01 -13.42 -4.01
CA ALA A 649 26.56 -13.43 -4.21
C ALA A 649 25.77 -12.79 -3.07
N VAL A 650 26.38 -12.55 -1.90
CA VAL A 650 25.74 -11.92 -0.74
C VAL A 650 26.40 -10.58 -0.39
N GLY A 651 27.26 -10.07 -1.27
CA GLY A 651 27.85 -8.75 -1.19
C GLY A 651 29.12 -8.64 -0.35
N ARG A 652 29.83 -9.74 -0.05
CA ARG A 652 31.15 -9.69 0.62
C ARG A 652 32.27 -9.56 -0.41
N TRP A 653 33.36 -8.90 -0.02
CA TRP A 653 34.50 -8.70 -0.91
C TRP A 653 35.29 -10.00 -1.13
N ARG A 654 35.77 -10.21 -2.36
CA ARG A 654 36.62 -11.32 -2.78
C ARG A 654 37.59 -10.91 -3.88
N THR A 655 38.72 -11.61 -3.98
CA THR A 655 39.76 -11.38 -4.99
C THR A 655 39.95 -12.55 -5.95
N SER A 656 39.30 -13.69 -5.70
CA SER A 656 39.36 -14.90 -6.55
C SER A 656 37.98 -15.54 -6.77
N ASP A 657 37.83 -16.22 -7.90
CA ASP A 657 36.75 -17.15 -8.19
C ASP A 657 37.31 -18.58 -8.16
N GLY A 658 37.08 -19.29 -7.05
CA GLY A 658 37.81 -20.52 -6.77
C GLY A 658 39.30 -20.24 -6.61
N VAL A 659 40.13 -20.80 -7.50
CA VAL A 659 41.60 -20.64 -7.49
C VAL A 659 42.08 -19.49 -8.36
N ASP A 660 41.24 -18.97 -9.24
CA ASP A 660 41.63 -17.99 -10.26
C ASP A 660 41.39 -16.55 -9.78
N PRO A 661 42.28 -15.60 -10.08
CA PRO A 661 42.08 -14.20 -9.74
C PRO A 661 40.89 -13.61 -10.51
N ILE A 662 40.17 -12.68 -9.87
CA ILE A 662 39.05 -11.98 -10.52
C ILE A 662 39.59 -10.89 -11.44
N ASP A 663 39.15 -10.91 -12.69
CA ASP A 663 39.27 -9.80 -13.63
C ASP A 663 37.94 -9.03 -13.66
N ALA A 664 37.96 -7.85 -13.03
CA ALA A 664 36.81 -6.95 -12.95
C ALA A 664 36.85 -5.83 -14.01
N SER A 665 37.71 -5.95 -15.02
CA SER A 665 37.71 -5.02 -16.15
C SER A 665 36.42 -5.13 -16.95
N GLY A 666 36.07 -4.06 -17.65
CA GLY A 666 34.97 -4.02 -18.60
C GLY A 666 35.24 -3.02 -19.71
N ALA A 667 34.65 -3.27 -20.87
CA ALA A 667 34.70 -2.39 -22.02
C ALA A 667 33.30 -2.31 -22.65
N PHE A 668 32.85 -1.10 -22.94
CA PHE A 668 31.66 -0.88 -23.75
C PHE A 668 32.00 -0.95 -25.25
N PRO A 669 31.03 -1.25 -26.13
CA PRO A 669 31.23 -1.27 -27.58
C PRO A 669 31.72 0.06 -28.17
N ASN A 670 31.50 1.18 -27.48
CA ASN A 670 32.03 2.49 -27.89
C ASN A 670 33.53 2.67 -27.58
N GLY A 671 34.19 1.68 -26.98
CA GLY A 671 35.60 1.72 -26.61
C GLY A 671 35.89 2.29 -25.21
N THR A 672 34.88 2.78 -24.47
CA THR A 672 35.07 3.20 -23.08
C THR A 672 35.40 1.98 -22.23
N THR A 673 36.51 2.05 -21.47
CA THR A 673 36.98 0.98 -20.59
C THR A 673 36.93 1.41 -19.13
N PHE A 674 36.76 0.45 -18.23
CA PHE A 674 36.79 0.66 -16.78
C PHE A 674 37.34 -0.59 -16.10
N ASN A 675 37.88 -0.42 -14.89
CA ASN A 675 38.41 -1.48 -14.07
C ASN A 675 37.77 -1.50 -12.68
N GLY A 676 36.87 -2.46 -12.47
CA GLY A 676 36.18 -2.64 -11.20
C GLY A 676 35.07 -1.62 -10.93
N VAL A 677 34.45 -1.78 -9.76
CA VAL A 677 33.26 -1.03 -9.36
C VAL A 677 33.51 0.47 -9.17
N ASP A 678 34.72 0.85 -8.76
CA ASP A 678 35.05 2.26 -8.46
C ASP A 678 35.13 3.10 -9.73
N GLU A 679 35.75 2.59 -10.79
CA GLU A 679 35.76 3.26 -12.09
C GLU A 679 34.36 3.20 -12.73
N LEU A 680 33.64 2.08 -12.59
CA LEU A 680 32.26 1.98 -13.09
C LEU A 680 31.32 3.01 -12.45
N ARG A 681 31.35 3.17 -11.11
CA ARG A 681 30.47 4.14 -10.43
C ARG A 681 30.80 5.58 -10.82
N GLN A 682 32.08 5.91 -11.01
CA GLN A 682 32.52 7.22 -11.50
C GLN A 682 32.04 7.46 -12.94
N LEU A 683 32.18 6.47 -13.82
CA LEU A 683 31.68 6.55 -15.19
C LEU A 683 30.16 6.77 -15.20
N LEU A 684 29.41 6.06 -14.36
CA LEU A 684 27.96 6.24 -14.26
C LEU A 684 27.56 7.60 -13.69
N SER A 685 28.29 8.13 -12.70
CA SER A 685 27.97 9.42 -12.07
C SER A 685 28.46 10.63 -12.85
N THR A 686 29.33 10.43 -13.85
CA THR A 686 29.90 11.51 -14.68
C THR A 686 29.49 11.38 -16.15
N GLU A 687 30.04 10.41 -16.88
CA GLU A 687 29.80 10.23 -18.32
C GLU A 687 28.38 9.78 -18.66
N ARG A 688 27.73 9.00 -17.78
CA ARG A 688 26.35 8.51 -17.96
C ARG A 688 25.35 9.17 -17.01
N LYS A 689 25.73 10.31 -16.43
CA LYS A 689 24.92 11.07 -15.49
C LYS A 689 23.53 11.40 -16.03
N GLU A 690 23.46 11.87 -17.28
CA GLU A 690 22.20 12.26 -17.92
C GLU A 690 21.22 11.09 -18.07
N ASP A 691 21.73 9.92 -18.46
CA ASP A 691 20.92 8.71 -18.58
C ASP A 691 20.37 8.29 -17.21
N PHE A 692 21.19 8.40 -16.16
CA PHE A 692 20.77 8.09 -14.79
C PHE A 692 19.69 9.05 -14.27
N ILE A 693 19.88 10.36 -14.43
CA ILE A 693 18.92 11.37 -13.95
C ILE A 693 17.60 11.19 -14.68
N ARG A 694 17.63 11.01 -16.01
CA ARG A 694 16.43 10.76 -16.82
C ARG A 694 15.73 9.47 -16.40
N ALA A 695 16.47 8.38 -16.21
CA ALA A 695 15.90 7.11 -15.76
C ALA A 695 15.21 7.25 -14.40
N LEU A 696 15.86 7.92 -13.44
CA LEU A 696 15.29 8.15 -12.12
C LEU A 696 14.05 9.05 -12.20
N ALA A 697 14.09 10.12 -12.99
CA ALA A 697 12.95 11.01 -13.21
C ALA A 697 11.75 10.26 -13.80
N GLU A 698 11.97 9.40 -14.79
CA GLU A 698 10.93 8.62 -15.42
C GLU A 698 10.31 7.59 -14.47
N LYS A 699 11.14 6.80 -13.76
CA LYS A 699 10.63 5.82 -12.77
C LYS A 699 9.86 6.50 -11.64
N MET A 700 10.37 7.65 -11.16
CA MET A 700 9.72 8.41 -10.09
C MET A 700 8.42 9.05 -10.57
N LEU A 701 8.37 9.54 -11.81
CA LEU A 701 7.15 10.06 -12.43
C LEU A 701 6.09 8.96 -12.53
N ILE A 702 6.44 7.78 -13.07
CA ILE A 702 5.55 6.60 -13.16
C ILE A 702 4.91 6.30 -11.80
N TYR A 703 5.74 6.20 -10.75
CA TYR A 703 5.25 5.97 -9.39
C TYR A 703 4.33 7.09 -8.89
N ALA A 704 4.69 8.36 -9.14
CA ALA A 704 3.95 9.53 -8.68
C ALA A 704 2.55 9.60 -9.31
N ILE A 705 2.45 9.39 -10.63
CA ILE A 705 1.18 9.47 -11.37
C ILE A 705 0.38 8.17 -11.36
N GLY A 706 1.02 7.02 -11.09
CA GLY A 706 0.35 5.72 -11.02
C GLY A 706 -0.05 5.14 -12.37
N ARG A 707 0.71 5.45 -13.43
CA ARG A 707 0.58 4.88 -14.78
C ARG A 707 1.96 4.83 -15.46
N GLY A 708 2.08 4.01 -16.51
CA GLY A 708 3.26 4.04 -17.37
C GLY A 708 3.42 5.37 -18.09
N THR A 709 4.65 5.65 -18.52
CA THR A 709 4.98 6.75 -19.42
C THR A 709 4.67 6.36 -20.85
N GLU A 710 4.17 7.33 -21.61
CA GLU A 710 3.84 7.20 -23.02
C GLU A 710 4.67 8.19 -23.85
N TYR A 711 4.62 8.05 -25.18
CA TYR A 711 5.41 8.88 -26.10
C TYR A 711 5.22 10.40 -25.86
N TYR A 712 4.03 10.82 -25.44
CA TYR A 712 3.69 12.22 -25.19
C TYR A 712 4.20 12.75 -23.83
N ASP A 713 4.62 11.89 -22.90
CA ASP A 713 5.21 12.30 -21.62
C ASP A 713 6.66 12.79 -21.78
N LYS A 714 7.27 12.57 -22.96
CA LYS A 714 8.64 13.00 -23.27
C LYS A 714 8.88 14.46 -22.90
N CYS A 715 8.00 15.38 -23.32
CA CYS A 715 8.12 16.80 -23.04
C CYS A 715 8.15 17.10 -21.53
N ALA A 716 7.32 16.39 -20.75
CA ALA A 716 7.30 16.56 -19.31
C ALA A 716 8.57 16.01 -18.66
N ILE A 717 9.06 14.86 -19.11
CA ILE A 717 10.31 14.28 -18.61
C ILE A 717 11.51 15.18 -18.94
N ASP A 718 11.57 15.72 -20.15
CA ASP A 718 12.62 16.66 -20.57
C ASP A 718 12.62 17.89 -19.65
N GLN A 719 11.45 18.50 -19.41
CA GLN A 719 11.33 19.63 -18.49
C GLN A 719 11.69 19.27 -17.05
N ILE A 720 11.29 18.09 -16.56
CA ILE A 720 11.63 17.63 -15.21
C ILE A 720 13.14 17.52 -15.04
N VAL A 721 13.83 16.97 -16.04
CA VAL A 721 15.30 16.84 -16.04
C VAL A 721 15.96 18.21 -16.07
N ASP A 722 15.51 19.12 -16.93
CA ASP A 722 16.03 20.50 -17.02
C ASP A 722 15.86 21.27 -15.70
N ASP A 723 14.69 21.17 -15.07
CA ASP A 723 14.41 21.80 -13.77
C ASP A 723 15.25 21.18 -12.63
N CYS A 724 15.50 19.87 -12.69
CA CYS A 724 16.40 19.17 -11.78
C CYS A 724 17.84 19.69 -11.91
N HIS A 725 18.33 19.85 -13.15
CA HIS A 725 19.65 20.43 -13.45
C HIS A 725 19.78 21.86 -12.92
N ALA A 726 18.75 22.69 -13.14
CA ALA A 726 18.70 24.05 -12.60
C ALA A 726 18.77 24.08 -11.06
N GLY A 727 18.30 23.02 -10.41
CA GLY A 727 18.40 22.77 -8.97
C GLY A 727 19.71 22.12 -8.50
N GLY A 728 20.68 21.90 -9.39
CA GLY A 728 21.94 21.21 -9.08
C GLY A 728 21.76 19.72 -8.82
N ASP A 729 20.84 19.08 -9.54
CA ASP A 729 20.57 17.64 -9.55
C ASP A 729 20.07 17.06 -8.23
N ARG A 730 19.49 17.88 -7.34
CA ARG A 730 19.15 17.42 -5.99
C ARG A 730 17.75 16.82 -5.90
N PHE A 731 17.59 15.87 -4.98
CA PHE A 731 16.32 15.18 -4.74
C PHE A 731 15.11 16.10 -4.60
N ALA A 732 15.22 17.18 -3.83
CA ALA A 732 14.09 18.08 -3.60
C ALA A 732 13.63 18.75 -4.91
N TYR A 733 14.56 19.11 -5.81
CA TYR A 733 14.23 19.73 -7.09
C TYR A 733 13.63 18.72 -8.06
N LEU A 734 14.14 17.48 -8.09
CA LEU A 734 13.51 16.42 -8.87
C LEU A 734 12.06 16.16 -8.44
N ILE A 735 11.83 16.03 -7.13
CA ILE A 735 10.50 15.80 -6.55
C ILE A 735 9.55 16.97 -6.87
N VAL A 736 10.03 18.21 -6.72
CA VAL A 736 9.26 19.41 -7.04
C VAL A 736 8.94 19.47 -8.52
N ALA A 737 9.91 19.24 -9.40
CA ALA A 737 9.71 19.27 -10.84
C ALA A 737 8.65 18.24 -11.29
N ILE A 738 8.66 17.04 -10.70
CA ILE A 738 7.60 16.04 -10.92
C ILE A 738 6.23 16.58 -10.46
N ILE A 739 6.13 17.17 -9.27
CA ILE A 739 4.86 17.70 -8.75
C ILE A 739 4.36 18.87 -9.61
N GLU A 740 5.25 19.68 -10.15
CA GLU A 740 4.91 20.83 -10.99
C GLU A 740 4.58 20.43 -12.43
N SER A 741 4.98 19.24 -12.86
CA SER A 741 4.82 18.75 -14.24
C SER A 741 3.36 18.61 -14.68
N ASP A 742 3.16 18.71 -16.00
CA ASP A 742 1.84 18.59 -16.63
C ASP A 742 1.13 17.26 -16.33
N PRO A 743 1.77 16.07 -16.45
CA PRO A 743 1.13 14.80 -16.09
C PRO A 743 0.67 14.73 -14.63
N PHE A 744 1.34 15.47 -13.73
CA PHE A 744 1.00 15.48 -12.32
C PHE A 744 -0.06 16.54 -11.95
N GLN A 745 -0.13 17.66 -12.65
CA GLN A 745 -1.07 18.75 -12.35
C GLN A 745 -2.32 18.78 -13.22
N LYS A 746 -2.29 18.15 -14.38
CA LYS A 746 -3.36 18.18 -15.38
C LYS A 746 -3.89 16.76 -15.64
N GLN A 747 -5.01 16.71 -16.34
CA GLN A 747 -5.58 15.48 -16.87
C GLN A 747 -6.15 15.75 -18.27
N GLY A 748 -6.27 14.70 -19.07
CA GLY A 748 -6.81 14.79 -20.42
C GLY A 748 -5.86 14.17 -21.42
N TYR A 749 -6.44 13.57 -22.45
CA TYR A 749 -5.72 12.84 -23.48
C TYR A 749 -6.22 13.23 -24.86
N ARG A 750 -5.31 13.27 -25.82
CA ARG A 750 -5.59 13.38 -27.25
C ARG A 750 -4.93 12.23 -27.97
N GLU A 751 -5.66 11.67 -28.93
CA GLU A 751 -5.15 10.66 -29.85
C GLU A 751 -4.08 11.22 -30.79
#